data_AF-A0A7J9Q1N8-F1
#
_entry.id   AF-A0A7J9Q1N8-F1
#
_cell.length_a   1.000
_cell.length_b   1.000
_cell.length_c   1.000
_cell.angle_alpha   90.00
_cell.angle_beta   90.00
_cell.angle_gamma   90.00
#
_symmetry.space_group_name_H-M   'P 1'
#
loop_
_entity.id
_entity.type
_entity.pdbx_description
1 polymer ?
#
loop_
_entity_poly.entity_id
_entity_poly.type
_entity_poly.pdbx_seq_one_letter_code
_entity_poly.pdbx_strand_id
1 'polypeptide(L)'
;MIERLNILLIEDNPGDARLIQELLSEDTFIHIDTVERLSTGLEYLDEEKIDALLLDLSLPDSHGLETFNRVQDCFPRLPILILTGLDDNELASEAVRKGAQDYLVKGQIDSKLLIGAIKYAIERKKLERALQESERKYRLLSENSSDVIWSMDFDGKFQYISPSTERLSGFTAEEVLNLRLDQILMPEGIALFEREIALVLQSLQEDPKFKVNRIFELEQQCKDGSTVWTEVSASIMRDEDGNPTGIQGVTRDIAERKQISERLRESEHFLRTLIDSMDEGVMVIGTDYKIRDVNKAITDKFGFAKENVIGKHCYEISHQRDSPCEPPQDRCPLKCVLETRNFCKEIHTHYTASGEPKFLELSASPMLDEHGEITSVIEVSRDITERRKAERALQESERKYRLLSENFSDVIWTMDFDGRFQYVSPSVEKLRGYTVDEAMSQDIYQVLMPEGIALFEREMAELLQSLQDGTELPESKIFELEQPCKDGSTVWAESSVSLMYDETGTSMGIQGISRDVTERKKAEEALRESEEKYRTLIQGTHEIIQSVALDGKFLFVNKTWHDLLGYSEEELKQITLFDIIHPDSLEHCSQLFNEVISGKSLTQIEAKFKTKEGSTIYVEGNVIPRYSKGRLTGTQGFFRDITERKKVEDALKSSQSQLTEAMNIAHLVDWEFDVATGIFTFDDRFYALYGTTAELEGGNRMPAGVYAKEFVHPDDVCVVADETNKAIQATDPGYVSQVEHRIIRRDGEIRHIVVRIGITKDENGRTIKAHGANQDITERKKMEDALRENEDRLRTFYENTTIGIYRTTPDGRILMANPAHLKLLGYSSFEELSKRNREVDGYEPGYSRQMFKETIEREGRFIGHEAQWKKRDGTVIWVRENAVLFRNKDGKVDFYEGTLEDITERKKMEDAIKVNLHDLERYKKATIDRELKMIELKERIKLLEQNGGVS
;
A
#
# COMPACT_ATOMS: atom_id res chain seq x y z
N MET A 1 -14.72 -44.21 -56.26
CA MET A 1 -14.49 -44.17 -57.73
C MET A 1 -13.04 -44.58 -57.89
N ILE A 2 -12.76 -45.66 -58.60
CA ILE A 2 -11.37 -46.06 -58.85
C ILE A 2 -10.89 -45.13 -59.97
N GLU A 3 -9.99 -44.20 -59.65
CA GLU A 3 -9.36 -43.32 -60.64
C GLU A 3 -8.56 -44.17 -61.63
N ARG A 4 -8.65 -43.82 -62.92
CA ARG A 4 -7.84 -44.42 -63.98
C ARG A 4 -6.41 -43.93 -63.81
N LEU A 5 -5.42 -44.83 -63.85
CA LEU A 5 -4.01 -44.49 -63.69
C LEU A 5 -3.46 -43.97 -65.01
N ASN A 6 -2.93 -42.75 -65.03
CA ASN A 6 -2.30 -42.15 -66.21
C ASN A 6 -0.79 -42.39 -66.16
N ILE A 7 -0.26 -43.16 -67.10
CA ILE A 7 1.16 -43.53 -67.16
C ILE A 7 1.78 -42.88 -68.39
N LEU A 8 2.92 -42.22 -68.22
CA LEU A 8 3.69 -41.72 -69.36
C LEU A 8 4.82 -42.71 -69.66
N LEU A 9 4.98 -43.08 -70.93
CA LEU A 9 6.10 -43.87 -71.41
C LEU A 9 6.98 -43.00 -72.32
N ILE A 10 8.25 -42.85 -71.94
CA ILE A 10 9.26 -42.17 -72.77
C ILE A 10 10.16 -43.25 -73.38
N GLU A 11 9.97 -43.49 -74.68
CA GLU A 11 10.58 -44.60 -75.43
C GLU A 11 10.74 -44.18 -76.89
N ASP A 12 11.95 -44.27 -77.43
CA ASP A 12 12.25 -43.84 -78.80
C ASP A 12 12.13 -44.98 -79.81
N ASN A 13 12.18 -46.23 -79.36
CA ASN A 13 11.96 -47.39 -80.20
C ASN A 13 10.45 -47.64 -80.38
N PRO A 14 9.88 -47.44 -81.59
CA PRO A 14 8.45 -47.61 -81.83
C PRO A 14 7.98 -49.07 -81.69
N GLY A 15 8.90 -50.04 -81.76
CA GLY A 15 8.60 -51.46 -81.50
C GLY A 15 8.38 -51.74 -80.01
N ASP A 16 9.28 -51.24 -79.17
CA ASP A 16 9.19 -51.41 -77.71
C ASP A 16 8.03 -50.60 -77.13
N ALA A 17 7.81 -49.38 -77.63
CA ALA A 17 6.66 -48.55 -77.23
C ALA A 17 5.32 -49.25 -77.52
N ARG A 18 5.16 -49.85 -78.72
CA ARG A 18 3.95 -50.61 -79.07
C ARG A 18 3.78 -51.86 -78.21
N LEU A 19 4.86 -52.59 -77.95
CA LEU A 19 4.82 -53.77 -77.09
C LEU A 19 4.31 -53.42 -75.69
N ILE A 20 4.85 -52.36 -75.09
CA ILE A 20 4.44 -51.91 -73.74
C ILE A 20 2.99 -51.39 -73.75
N GLN A 21 2.58 -50.68 -74.79
CA GLN A 21 1.17 -50.29 -74.98
C GLN A 21 0.24 -51.51 -75.07
N GLU A 22 0.60 -52.54 -75.83
CA GLU A 22 -0.17 -53.78 -75.94
C GLU A 22 -0.24 -54.53 -74.60
N LEU A 23 0.89 -54.67 -73.89
CA LEU A 23 0.95 -55.33 -72.59
C LEU A 23 0.07 -54.62 -71.53
N LEU A 24 -0.03 -53.30 -71.59
CA LEU A 24 -0.87 -52.50 -70.67
C LEU A 24 -2.33 -52.36 -71.12
N SER A 25 -2.62 -52.59 -72.40
CA SER A 25 -3.99 -52.55 -72.94
C SER A 25 -4.91 -53.63 -72.36
N GLU A 26 -4.34 -54.67 -71.75
CA GLU A 26 -5.08 -55.73 -71.04
C GLU A 26 -5.76 -55.23 -69.75
N ASP A 27 -5.28 -54.14 -69.12
CA ASP A 27 -5.88 -53.55 -67.92
C ASP A 27 -6.65 -52.26 -68.26
N THR A 28 -7.98 -52.34 -68.24
CA THR A 28 -8.87 -51.20 -68.52
C THR A 28 -8.69 -49.99 -67.61
N PHE A 29 -8.00 -50.15 -66.47
CA PHE A 29 -7.72 -49.07 -65.51
C PHE A 29 -6.44 -48.27 -65.77
N ILE A 30 -5.61 -48.68 -66.73
CA ILE A 30 -4.38 -47.96 -67.08
C ILE A 30 -4.58 -47.23 -68.41
N HIS A 31 -4.27 -45.94 -68.41
CA HIS A 31 -4.13 -45.13 -69.61
C HIS A 31 -2.64 -44.85 -69.81
N ILE A 32 -2.14 -45.06 -71.02
CA ILE A 32 -0.74 -44.85 -71.33
C ILE A 32 -0.59 -43.87 -72.49
N ASP A 33 0.22 -42.84 -72.27
CA ASP A 33 0.65 -41.89 -73.29
C ASP A 33 2.13 -42.13 -73.60
N THR A 34 2.53 -41.95 -74.87
CA THR A 34 3.89 -42.24 -75.33
C THR A 34 4.53 -41.04 -76.00
N VAL A 35 5.79 -40.77 -75.63
CA VAL A 35 6.63 -39.73 -76.22
C VAL A 35 8.02 -40.29 -76.55
N GLU A 36 8.65 -39.79 -77.62
CA GLU A 36 9.90 -40.35 -78.15
C GLU A 36 11.16 -39.61 -77.65
N ARG A 37 11.01 -38.46 -76.98
CA ARG A 37 12.11 -37.60 -76.53
C ARG A 37 11.90 -37.16 -75.10
N LEU A 38 12.99 -37.02 -74.34
CA LEU A 38 12.95 -36.55 -72.96
C LEU A 38 12.41 -35.11 -72.88
N SER A 39 12.82 -34.22 -73.79
CA SER A 39 12.38 -32.82 -73.79
C SER A 39 10.85 -32.69 -73.88
N THR A 40 10.24 -33.47 -74.77
CA THR A 40 8.78 -33.50 -74.96
C THR A 40 8.08 -34.20 -73.80
N GLY A 41 8.70 -35.25 -73.24
CA GLY A 41 8.19 -35.90 -72.03
C GLY A 41 8.16 -34.98 -70.81
N LEU A 42 9.18 -34.13 -70.63
CA LEU A 42 9.20 -33.15 -69.54
C LEU A 42 8.12 -32.07 -69.71
N GLU A 43 7.88 -31.58 -70.92
CA GLU A 43 6.77 -30.66 -71.23
C GLU A 43 5.41 -31.32 -70.91
N TYR A 44 5.25 -32.59 -71.28
CA TYR A 44 4.02 -33.35 -71.02
C TYR A 44 3.78 -33.58 -69.51
N LEU A 45 4.84 -33.82 -68.73
CA LEU A 45 4.77 -33.98 -67.28
C LEU A 45 4.37 -32.69 -66.54
N ASP A 46 4.62 -31.51 -67.14
CA ASP A 46 4.19 -30.22 -66.60
C ASP A 46 2.71 -29.92 -66.94
N GLU A 47 2.22 -30.35 -68.10
CA GLU A 47 0.85 -30.06 -68.58
C GLU A 47 -0.20 -31.04 -68.06
N GLU A 48 0.14 -32.33 -67.94
CA GLU A 48 -0.80 -33.40 -67.65
C GLU A 48 -0.51 -34.11 -66.32
N LYS A 49 -1.57 -34.60 -65.65
CA LYS A 49 -1.44 -35.31 -64.38
C LYS A 49 -1.07 -36.78 -64.63
N ILE A 50 0.23 -37.08 -64.48
CA ILE A 50 0.80 -38.43 -64.60
C ILE A 50 1.00 -39.08 -63.22
N ASP A 51 0.59 -40.34 -63.09
CA ASP A 51 0.67 -41.14 -61.87
C ASP A 51 1.96 -41.94 -61.75
N ALA A 52 2.57 -42.38 -62.87
CA ALA A 52 3.93 -42.91 -62.90
C ALA A 52 4.56 -42.78 -64.31
N LEU A 53 5.88 -42.80 -64.35
CA LEU A 53 6.70 -42.71 -65.56
C LEU A 53 7.39 -44.04 -65.85
N LEU A 54 7.25 -44.54 -67.07
CA LEU A 54 8.12 -45.57 -67.63
C LEU A 54 9.18 -44.87 -68.49
N LEU A 55 10.45 -45.03 -68.12
CA LEU A 55 11.54 -44.25 -68.70
C LEU A 55 12.60 -45.17 -69.29
N ASP A 56 12.81 -45.08 -70.61
CA ASP A 56 14.03 -45.61 -71.20
C ASP A 56 15.23 -44.69 -70.90
N LEU A 57 16.39 -45.28 -70.63
CA LEU A 57 17.63 -44.54 -70.36
C LEU A 57 18.33 -44.10 -71.66
N SER A 58 18.00 -44.71 -72.79
CA SER A 58 18.68 -44.48 -74.07
C SER A 58 17.81 -43.72 -75.06
N LEU A 59 17.61 -42.42 -74.82
CA LEU A 59 16.75 -41.56 -75.65
C LEU A 59 17.56 -40.70 -76.66
N PRO A 60 16.95 -40.22 -77.77
CA PRO A 60 17.63 -39.45 -78.81
C PRO A 60 18.28 -38.14 -78.33
N ASP A 61 17.78 -37.57 -77.23
CA ASP A 61 18.17 -36.30 -76.65
C ASP A 61 18.76 -36.41 -75.23
N SER A 62 18.89 -37.62 -74.69
CA SER A 62 19.51 -37.90 -73.38
C SER A 62 19.90 -39.37 -73.24
N HIS A 63 21.07 -39.64 -72.65
CA HIS A 63 21.58 -41.01 -72.53
C HIS A 63 22.03 -41.35 -71.10
N GLY A 64 21.76 -42.60 -70.71
CA GLY A 64 22.19 -43.20 -69.46
C GLY A 64 21.56 -42.55 -68.24
N LEU A 65 22.31 -42.50 -67.15
CA LEU A 65 21.82 -42.04 -65.85
C LEU A 65 21.48 -40.54 -65.81
N GLU A 66 22.00 -39.75 -66.75
CA GLU A 66 21.65 -38.33 -66.90
C GLU A 66 20.16 -38.15 -67.21
N THR A 67 19.59 -39.06 -68.02
CA THR A 67 18.16 -39.09 -68.36
C THR A 67 17.30 -39.19 -67.11
N PHE A 68 17.62 -40.13 -66.20
CA PHE A 68 16.93 -40.29 -64.92
C PHE A 68 17.08 -39.06 -64.02
N ASN A 69 18.30 -38.55 -63.85
CA ASN A 69 18.55 -37.41 -62.94
C ASN A 69 17.75 -36.18 -63.38
N ARG A 70 17.67 -35.90 -64.68
CA ARG A 70 16.91 -34.75 -65.21
C ARG A 70 15.42 -34.84 -64.89
N VAL A 71 14.82 -36.03 -64.95
CA VAL A 71 13.42 -36.22 -64.54
C VAL A 71 13.29 -36.11 -63.03
N GLN A 72 14.19 -36.74 -62.27
CA GLN A 72 14.13 -36.79 -60.81
C GLN A 72 14.30 -35.39 -60.18
N ASP A 73 15.10 -34.51 -60.78
CA ASP A 73 15.32 -33.14 -60.33
C ASP A 73 14.08 -32.24 -60.57
N CYS A 74 13.44 -32.37 -61.73
CA CYS A 74 12.23 -31.60 -62.06
C CYS A 74 10.99 -32.15 -61.35
N PHE A 75 10.87 -33.48 -61.25
CA PHE A 75 9.69 -34.18 -60.74
C PHE A 75 10.03 -35.19 -59.64
N PRO A 76 10.58 -34.75 -58.49
CA PRO A 76 11.08 -35.65 -57.44
C PRO A 76 9.99 -36.51 -56.75
N ARG A 77 8.73 -36.15 -56.98
CA ARG A 77 7.54 -36.79 -56.41
C ARG A 77 6.90 -37.84 -57.33
N LEU A 78 7.32 -37.90 -58.59
CA LEU A 78 6.78 -38.83 -59.58
C LEU A 78 7.41 -40.22 -59.38
N PRO A 79 6.63 -41.32 -59.34
CA PRO A 79 7.19 -42.66 -59.42
C PRO A 79 7.77 -42.92 -60.81
N ILE A 80 9.06 -43.27 -60.90
CA ILE A 80 9.80 -43.56 -62.13
C ILE A 80 10.23 -45.03 -62.10
N LEU A 81 9.80 -45.76 -63.13
CA LEU A 81 10.23 -47.12 -63.45
C LEU A 81 11.11 -47.08 -64.68
N ILE A 82 12.26 -47.72 -64.59
CA ILE A 82 13.24 -47.70 -65.67
C ILE A 82 13.05 -48.91 -66.56
N LEU A 83 13.06 -48.68 -67.88
CA LEU A 83 13.08 -49.72 -68.89
C LEU A 83 14.51 -49.83 -69.40
N THR A 84 15.10 -51.02 -69.33
CA THR A 84 16.51 -51.22 -69.67
C THR A 84 16.70 -52.40 -70.63
N GLY A 85 17.66 -52.32 -71.54
CA GLY A 85 18.05 -53.45 -72.39
C GLY A 85 18.81 -54.53 -71.63
N LEU A 86 19.00 -55.71 -72.23
CA LEU A 86 19.71 -56.84 -71.60
C LEU A 86 21.17 -56.53 -71.20
N ASP A 87 21.80 -55.56 -71.86
CA ASP A 87 23.20 -55.18 -71.66
C ASP A 87 23.38 -53.98 -70.69
N ASP A 88 22.30 -53.34 -70.22
CA ASP A 88 22.31 -52.06 -69.48
C ASP A 88 21.97 -52.18 -67.97
N ASN A 89 21.99 -53.39 -67.42
CA ASN A 89 21.57 -53.67 -66.03
C ASN A 89 22.36 -52.91 -64.94
N GLU A 90 23.63 -52.57 -65.18
CA GLU A 90 24.42 -51.78 -64.22
C GLU A 90 23.89 -50.35 -64.07
N LEU A 91 23.51 -49.71 -65.18
CA LEU A 91 22.98 -48.33 -65.18
C LEU A 91 21.59 -48.27 -64.52
N ALA A 92 20.74 -49.25 -64.79
CA ALA A 92 19.42 -49.36 -64.17
C ALA A 92 19.51 -49.58 -62.65
N SER A 93 20.46 -50.42 -62.21
CA SER A 93 20.72 -50.66 -60.78
C SER A 93 21.23 -49.39 -60.07
N GLU A 94 22.07 -48.60 -60.73
CA GLU A 94 22.54 -47.32 -60.16
C GLU A 94 21.40 -46.30 -60.04
N ALA A 95 20.47 -46.28 -61.00
CA ALA A 95 19.32 -45.39 -60.95
C ALA A 95 18.33 -45.73 -59.83
N VAL A 96 18.10 -47.01 -59.53
CA VAL A 96 17.32 -47.42 -58.34
C VAL A 96 18.00 -46.97 -57.05
N ARG A 97 19.34 -47.05 -56.95
CA ARG A 97 20.07 -46.50 -55.80
C ARG A 97 19.94 -44.98 -55.67
N LYS A 98 19.69 -44.27 -56.77
CA LYS A 98 19.49 -42.81 -56.81
C LYS A 98 18.03 -42.36 -56.71
N GLY A 99 17.08 -43.28 -56.58
CA GLY A 99 15.68 -42.95 -56.25
C GLY A 99 14.62 -43.43 -57.24
N ALA A 100 14.99 -44.10 -58.33
CA ALA A 100 14.02 -44.80 -59.17
C ALA A 100 13.35 -45.93 -58.37
N GLN A 101 12.07 -46.19 -58.63
CA GLN A 101 11.28 -47.11 -57.81
C GLN A 101 11.63 -48.57 -58.10
N ASP A 102 11.88 -48.88 -59.37
CA ASP A 102 12.35 -50.19 -59.83
C ASP A 102 12.84 -50.10 -61.29
N TYR A 103 13.38 -51.19 -61.83
CA TYR A 103 13.66 -51.33 -63.26
C TYR A 103 13.13 -52.64 -63.85
N LEU A 104 12.81 -52.63 -65.14
CA LEU A 104 12.34 -53.77 -65.90
C LEU A 104 13.21 -53.96 -67.15
N VAL A 105 13.59 -55.21 -67.43
CA VAL A 105 14.45 -55.56 -68.56
C VAL A 105 13.60 -55.85 -69.79
N LYS A 106 13.78 -55.06 -70.86
CA LYS A 106 13.13 -55.22 -72.17
C LYS A 106 13.38 -56.63 -72.72
N GLY A 107 12.31 -57.32 -73.14
CA GLY A 107 12.36 -58.72 -73.61
C GLY A 107 12.08 -59.79 -72.54
N GLN A 108 12.04 -59.43 -71.25
CA GLN A 108 11.58 -60.31 -70.15
C GLN A 108 10.31 -59.77 -69.46
N ILE A 109 9.65 -58.79 -70.08
CA ILE A 109 8.46 -58.13 -69.54
C ILE A 109 7.22 -58.91 -69.99
N ASP A 110 6.36 -59.29 -69.03
CA ASP A 110 4.99 -59.72 -69.30
C ASP A 110 3.99 -58.74 -68.68
N SER A 111 2.72 -58.84 -69.10
CA SER A 111 1.62 -57.96 -68.67
C SER A 111 1.46 -57.94 -67.14
N LYS A 112 1.56 -59.10 -66.47
CA LYS A 112 1.39 -59.20 -65.01
C LYS A 112 2.54 -58.53 -64.27
N LEU A 113 3.77 -58.74 -64.72
CA LEU A 113 4.98 -58.19 -64.12
C LEU A 113 4.97 -56.67 -64.24
N LEU A 114 4.67 -56.13 -65.42
CA LEU A 114 4.66 -54.69 -65.68
C LEU A 114 3.56 -53.98 -64.86
N ILE A 115 2.34 -54.50 -64.85
CA ILE A 115 1.23 -53.93 -64.07
C ILE A 115 1.54 -53.99 -62.56
N GLY A 116 2.11 -55.10 -62.09
CA GLY A 116 2.51 -55.27 -60.70
C GLY A 116 3.59 -54.26 -60.28
N ALA A 117 4.60 -54.06 -61.11
CA ALA A 117 5.69 -53.13 -60.85
C ALA A 117 5.21 -51.66 -60.81
N ILE A 118 4.33 -51.26 -61.73
CA ILE A 118 3.71 -49.91 -61.73
C ILE A 118 2.90 -49.68 -60.45
N LYS A 119 2.02 -50.63 -60.07
CA LYS A 119 1.19 -50.52 -58.87
C LYS A 119 2.05 -50.44 -57.60
N TYR A 120 3.10 -51.26 -57.51
CA TYR A 120 4.04 -51.27 -56.40
C TYR A 120 4.81 -49.95 -56.29
N ALA A 121 5.31 -49.41 -57.41
CA ALA A 121 6.02 -48.13 -57.44
C ALA A 121 5.14 -46.97 -56.93
N ILE A 122 3.88 -46.93 -57.33
CA ILE A 122 2.91 -45.92 -56.88
C ILE A 122 2.61 -46.08 -55.38
N GLU A 123 2.34 -47.30 -54.92
CA GLU A 123 2.02 -47.58 -53.51
C GLU A 123 3.18 -47.25 -52.57
N ARG A 124 4.40 -47.62 -52.95
CA ARG A 124 5.62 -47.31 -52.19
C ARG A 124 5.84 -45.81 -52.05
N LYS A 125 5.70 -45.04 -53.14
CA LYS A 125 5.85 -43.58 -53.10
C LYS A 125 4.76 -42.90 -52.28
N LYS A 126 3.54 -43.45 -52.27
CA LYS A 126 2.44 -43.00 -51.40
C LYS A 126 2.74 -43.27 -49.92
N LEU A 127 3.29 -44.43 -49.57
CA LEU A 127 3.68 -44.75 -48.20
C LEU A 127 4.81 -43.87 -47.68
N GLU A 128 5.87 -43.66 -48.47
CA GLU A 128 6.95 -42.73 -48.14
C GLU A 128 6.42 -41.32 -47.87
N ARG A 129 5.50 -40.85 -48.73
CA ARG A 129 4.83 -39.55 -48.54
C ARG A 129 4.00 -39.50 -47.26
N ALA A 130 3.20 -40.53 -46.99
CA ALA A 130 2.36 -40.59 -45.80
C ALA A 130 3.20 -40.58 -44.52
N LEU A 131 4.34 -41.27 -44.51
CA LEU A 131 5.29 -41.24 -43.41
C LEU A 131 5.87 -39.82 -43.23
N GLN A 132 6.32 -39.18 -44.31
CA GLN A 132 6.91 -37.84 -44.26
C GLN A 132 5.90 -36.75 -43.85
N GLU A 133 4.64 -36.85 -44.30
CA GLU A 133 3.54 -35.97 -43.87
C GLU A 133 3.18 -36.21 -42.39
N SER A 134 3.19 -37.46 -41.93
CA SER A 134 2.96 -37.83 -40.54
C SER A 134 4.07 -37.27 -39.63
N GLU A 135 5.35 -37.49 -39.97
CA GLU A 135 6.51 -36.93 -39.26
C GLU A 135 6.46 -35.40 -39.19
N ARG A 136 6.14 -34.74 -40.31
CA ARG A 136 5.99 -33.29 -40.36
C ARG A 136 4.84 -32.80 -39.48
N LYS A 137 3.71 -33.51 -39.48
CA LYS A 137 2.56 -33.20 -38.63
C LYS A 137 2.92 -33.30 -37.15
N TYR A 138 3.59 -34.37 -36.72
CA TYR A 138 4.03 -34.54 -35.33
C TYR A 138 5.05 -33.47 -34.92
N ARG A 139 5.99 -33.12 -35.82
CA ARG A 139 6.95 -32.04 -35.59
C ARG A 139 6.25 -30.70 -35.37
N LEU A 140 5.30 -30.32 -36.24
CA LEU A 140 4.54 -29.07 -36.12
C LEU A 140 3.65 -29.01 -34.87
N LEU A 141 3.08 -30.14 -34.44
CA LEU A 141 2.31 -30.21 -33.20
C LEU A 141 3.19 -30.01 -31.97
N SER A 142 4.41 -30.56 -31.98
CA SER A 142 5.40 -30.36 -30.92
C SER A 142 5.92 -28.92 -30.88
N GLU A 143 6.22 -28.32 -32.04
CA GLU A 143 6.73 -26.94 -32.17
C GLU A 143 5.71 -25.88 -31.71
N ASN A 144 4.41 -26.12 -31.94
CA ASN A 144 3.35 -25.20 -31.53
C ASN A 144 2.88 -25.39 -30.08
N SER A 145 3.38 -26.39 -29.35
CA SER A 145 3.07 -26.57 -27.93
C SER A 145 3.72 -25.46 -27.10
N SER A 146 2.95 -24.82 -26.21
CA SER A 146 3.48 -23.88 -25.22
C SER A 146 4.33 -24.57 -24.16
N ASP A 147 3.99 -25.82 -23.85
CA ASP A 147 4.74 -26.65 -22.92
C ASP A 147 5.93 -27.31 -23.62
N VAL A 148 7.01 -27.55 -22.88
CA VAL A 148 8.21 -28.23 -23.37
C VAL A 148 7.98 -29.73 -23.33
N ILE A 149 8.05 -30.38 -24.49
CA ILE A 149 7.88 -31.83 -24.61
C ILE A 149 9.27 -32.43 -24.74
N TRP A 150 9.60 -33.41 -23.92
CA TRP A 150 10.92 -34.05 -23.93
C TRP A 150 10.81 -35.56 -23.74
N SER A 151 11.83 -36.27 -24.20
CA SER A 151 12.04 -37.68 -23.90
C SER A 151 13.51 -37.93 -23.55
N MET A 152 13.75 -38.90 -22.68
CA MET A 152 15.08 -39.28 -22.22
C MET A 152 15.16 -40.78 -21.93
N ASP A 153 16.37 -41.30 -21.92
CA ASP A 153 16.65 -42.65 -21.41
C ASP A 153 16.62 -42.70 -19.87
N PHE A 154 16.77 -43.90 -19.30
CA PHE A 154 16.80 -44.11 -17.85
C PHE A 154 18.11 -43.61 -17.19
N ASP A 155 19.14 -43.29 -17.98
CA ASP A 155 20.39 -42.69 -17.50
C ASP A 155 20.30 -41.15 -17.42
N GLY A 156 19.14 -40.57 -17.77
CA GLY A 156 18.86 -39.14 -17.67
C GLY A 156 19.38 -38.33 -18.85
N LYS A 157 19.66 -38.96 -20.00
CA LYS A 157 20.09 -38.28 -21.21
C LYS A 157 18.92 -38.02 -22.15
N PHE A 158 18.73 -36.77 -22.54
CA PHE A 158 17.66 -36.37 -23.47
C PHE A 158 17.85 -37.01 -24.85
N GLN A 159 16.82 -37.70 -25.33
CA GLN A 159 16.72 -38.26 -26.68
C GLN A 159 15.99 -37.29 -27.62
N TYR A 160 15.05 -36.52 -27.07
CA TYR A 160 14.31 -35.49 -27.80
C TYR A 160 13.90 -34.36 -26.85
N ILE A 161 13.86 -33.14 -27.35
CA ILE A 161 13.26 -31.99 -26.68
C ILE A 161 12.67 -31.04 -27.72
N SER A 162 11.46 -30.52 -27.45
CA SER A 162 10.79 -29.60 -28.35
C SER A 162 11.47 -28.23 -28.34
N PRO A 163 11.47 -27.48 -29.46
CA PRO A 163 12.06 -26.14 -29.53
C PRO A 163 11.48 -25.13 -28.53
N SER A 164 10.29 -25.40 -27.99
CA SER A 164 9.68 -24.58 -26.93
C SER A 164 10.56 -24.46 -25.67
N THR A 165 11.56 -25.33 -25.48
CA THR A 165 12.57 -25.21 -24.41
C THR A 165 13.33 -23.89 -24.45
N GLU A 166 13.53 -23.30 -25.63
CA GLU A 166 14.22 -22.02 -25.80
C GLU A 166 13.40 -20.86 -25.22
N ARG A 167 12.08 -20.91 -25.35
CA ARG A 167 11.18 -19.91 -24.73
C ARG A 167 11.15 -20.01 -23.22
N LEU A 168 11.25 -21.23 -22.67
CA LEU A 168 11.19 -21.47 -21.23
C LEU A 168 12.51 -21.14 -20.54
N SER A 169 13.64 -21.60 -21.09
CA SER A 169 14.93 -21.63 -20.40
C SER A 169 16.05 -20.85 -21.09
N GLY A 170 15.82 -20.39 -22.33
CA GLY A 170 16.84 -19.74 -23.16
C GLY A 170 17.87 -20.69 -23.79
N PHE A 171 17.83 -21.99 -23.47
CA PHE A 171 18.64 -23.00 -24.14
C PHE A 171 17.96 -23.47 -25.43
N THR A 172 18.75 -23.62 -26.50
CA THR A 172 18.23 -24.24 -27.73
C THR A 172 18.06 -25.74 -27.55
N ALA A 173 17.19 -26.37 -28.33
CA ALA A 173 16.98 -27.83 -28.27
C ALA A 173 18.29 -28.62 -28.48
N GLU A 174 19.17 -28.16 -29.38
CA GLU A 174 20.49 -28.79 -29.61
C GLU A 174 21.44 -28.65 -28.42
N GLU A 175 21.39 -27.53 -27.70
CA GLU A 175 22.17 -27.35 -26.47
C GLU A 175 21.68 -28.32 -25.40
N VAL A 176 20.36 -28.39 -25.15
CA VAL A 176 19.79 -29.24 -24.10
C VAL A 176 20.06 -30.74 -24.33
N LEU A 177 20.07 -31.20 -25.58
CA LEU A 177 20.42 -32.59 -25.91
C LEU A 177 21.85 -33.00 -25.48
N ASN A 178 22.73 -32.02 -25.28
CA ASN A 178 24.12 -32.23 -24.86
C ASN A 178 24.39 -31.82 -23.41
N LEU A 179 23.43 -31.19 -22.73
CA LEU A 179 23.55 -30.81 -21.33
C LEU A 179 23.25 -31.98 -20.41
N ARG A 180 23.84 -31.94 -19.22
CA ARG A 180 23.48 -32.84 -18.13
C ARG A 180 22.36 -32.23 -17.28
N LEU A 181 21.57 -33.07 -16.62
CA LEU A 181 20.47 -32.64 -15.75
C LEU A 181 20.91 -31.66 -14.65
N ASP A 182 22.16 -31.77 -14.15
CA ASP A 182 22.73 -30.88 -13.13
C ASP A 182 23.05 -29.46 -13.62
N GLN A 183 22.95 -29.22 -14.93
CA GLN A 183 23.11 -27.90 -15.54
C GLN A 183 21.76 -27.22 -15.82
N ILE A 184 20.65 -27.95 -15.64
CA ILE A 184 19.28 -27.50 -15.94
C ILE A 184 18.43 -27.46 -14.67
N LEU A 185 18.66 -28.40 -13.74
CA LEU A 185 17.93 -28.52 -12.49
C LEU A 185 18.78 -28.05 -11.31
N MET A 186 18.14 -27.36 -10.37
CA MET A 186 18.76 -27.03 -9.08
C MET A 186 19.08 -28.30 -8.27
N PRO A 187 20.04 -28.27 -7.33
CA PRO A 187 20.46 -29.46 -6.56
C PRO A 187 19.31 -30.23 -5.88
N GLU A 188 18.30 -29.50 -5.39
CA GLU A 188 17.10 -30.06 -4.78
C GLU A 188 16.21 -30.76 -5.82
N GLY A 189 16.10 -30.19 -7.02
CA GLY A 189 15.38 -30.77 -8.15
C GLY A 189 16.05 -32.06 -8.67
N ILE A 190 17.38 -32.10 -8.70
CA ILE A 190 18.15 -33.32 -9.05
C ILE A 190 17.87 -34.43 -8.03
N ALA A 191 17.98 -34.13 -6.74
CA ALA A 191 17.74 -35.11 -5.69
C ALA A 191 16.31 -35.66 -5.71
N LEU A 192 15.33 -34.79 -6.00
CA LEU A 192 13.94 -35.21 -6.20
C LEU A 192 13.81 -36.13 -7.42
N PHE A 193 14.41 -35.75 -8.55
CA PHE A 193 14.35 -36.50 -9.80
C PHE A 193 15.00 -37.89 -9.68
N GLU A 194 16.19 -37.99 -9.10
CA GLU A 194 16.88 -39.25 -8.84
C GLU A 194 16.05 -40.19 -7.95
N ARG A 195 15.44 -39.64 -6.90
CA ARG A 195 14.57 -40.40 -5.99
C ARG A 195 13.35 -40.94 -6.71
N GLU A 196 12.69 -40.11 -7.52
CA GLU A 196 11.49 -40.54 -8.25
C GLU A 196 11.82 -41.57 -9.34
N ILE A 197 12.92 -41.40 -10.10
CA ILE A 197 13.36 -42.41 -11.08
C ILE A 197 13.67 -43.75 -10.38
N ALA A 198 14.36 -43.74 -9.25
CA ALA A 198 14.65 -44.97 -8.52
C ALA A 198 13.36 -45.73 -8.12
N LEU A 199 12.33 -45.01 -7.66
CA LEU A 199 11.02 -45.59 -7.33
C LEU A 199 10.29 -46.14 -8.57
N VAL A 200 10.41 -45.46 -9.71
CA VAL A 200 9.84 -45.92 -10.97
C VAL A 200 10.53 -47.20 -11.45
N LEU A 201 11.86 -47.25 -11.41
CA LEU A 201 12.64 -48.42 -11.81
C LEU A 201 12.34 -49.63 -10.91
N GLN A 202 12.23 -49.42 -9.60
CA GLN A 202 11.81 -50.47 -8.67
C GLN A 202 10.39 -50.98 -8.98
N SER A 203 9.45 -50.07 -9.20
CA SER A 203 8.05 -50.44 -9.52
C SER A 203 7.94 -51.20 -10.86
N LEU A 204 8.80 -50.88 -11.84
CA LEU A 204 8.88 -51.59 -13.12
C LEU A 204 9.46 -53.00 -13.00
N GLN A 205 10.35 -53.24 -12.03
CA GLN A 205 10.85 -54.59 -11.72
C GLN A 205 9.75 -55.46 -11.11
N GLU A 206 8.85 -54.88 -10.32
CA GLU A 206 7.74 -55.58 -9.67
C GLU A 206 6.55 -55.80 -10.61
N ASP A 207 6.16 -54.78 -11.38
CA ASP A 207 5.11 -54.86 -12.39
C ASP A 207 5.59 -54.25 -13.73
N PRO A 208 5.89 -55.09 -14.73
CA PRO A 208 6.27 -54.62 -16.05
C PRO A 208 5.23 -53.71 -16.70
N LYS A 209 3.95 -53.75 -16.30
CA LYS A 209 2.86 -52.91 -16.82
C LYS A 209 2.62 -51.63 -15.99
N PHE A 210 3.46 -51.34 -15.00
CA PHE A 210 3.34 -50.14 -14.17
C PHE A 210 3.24 -48.86 -15.02
N LYS A 211 2.28 -48.00 -14.67
CA LYS A 211 2.08 -46.69 -15.29
C LYS A 211 2.51 -45.60 -14.32
N VAL A 212 3.36 -44.70 -14.80
CA VAL A 212 3.75 -43.50 -14.05
C VAL A 212 2.81 -42.36 -14.44
N ASN A 213 2.20 -41.74 -13.44
CA ASN A 213 1.49 -40.48 -13.58
C ASN A 213 1.87 -39.61 -12.39
N ARG A 214 3.07 -39.02 -12.47
CA ARG A 214 3.67 -38.21 -11.40
C ARG A 214 3.85 -36.80 -11.95
N ILE A 215 3.35 -35.85 -11.18
CA ILE A 215 3.51 -34.42 -11.42
C ILE A 215 4.33 -33.88 -10.25
N PHE A 216 5.39 -33.15 -10.55
CA PHE A 216 6.25 -32.53 -9.54
C PHE A 216 6.62 -31.11 -9.97
N GLU A 217 6.63 -30.20 -8.99
CA GLU A 217 7.03 -28.81 -9.19
C GLU A 217 8.51 -28.68 -8.81
N LEU A 218 9.32 -28.12 -9.69
CA LEU A 218 10.75 -27.94 -9.47
C LEU A 218 11.27 -26.67 -10.14
N GLU A 219 12.34 -26.14 -9.56
CA GLU A 219 13.01 -24.94 -10.06
C GLU A 219 14.08 -25.33 -11.08
N GLN A 220 13.96 -24.77 -12.28
CA GLN A 220 14.92 -24.91 -13.38
C GLN A 220 15.78 -23.67 -13.51
N GLN A 221 17.03 -23.88 -13.90
CA GLN A 221 17.96 -22.81 -14.19
C GLN A 221 17.92 -22.45 -15.67
N CYS A 222 17.78 -21.16 -15.95
CA CYS A 222 17.83 -20.58 -17.28
C CYS A 222 19.29 -20.31 -17.71
N LYS A 223 19.50 -20.14 -19.02
CA LYS A 223 20.82 -19.88 -19.62
C LYS A 223 21.49 -18.60 -19.11
N ASP A 224 20.71 -17.60 -18.71
CA ASP A 224 21.18 -16.32 -18.17
C ASP A 224 21.49 -16.37 -16.66
N GLY A 225 21.29 -17.53 -16.02
CA GLY A 225 21.48 -17.73 -14.58
C GLY A 225 20.25 -17.40 -13.73
N SER A 226 19.15 -16.91 -14.31
CA SER A 226 17.86 -16.81 -13.62
C SER A 226 17.24 -18.19 -13.39
N THR A 227 16.22 -18.26 -12.55
CA THR A 227 15.48 -19.50 -12.27
C THR A 227 14.01 -19.36 -12.62
N VAL A 228 13.41 -20.47 -13.05
CA VAL A 228 11.99 -20.56 -13.42
C VAL A 228 11.34 -21.74 -12.71
N TRP A 229 10.16 -21.52 -12.14
CA TRP A 229 9.36 -22.58 -11.53
C TRP A 229 8.61 -23.35 -12.60
N THR A 230 8.81 -24.66 -12.62
CA THR A 230 8.20 -25.54 -13.62
C THR A 230 7.46 -26.70 -12.98
N GLU A 231 6.33 -27.06 -13.58
CA GLU A 231 5.60 -28.30 -13.32
C GLU A 231 6.02 -29.32 -14.36
N VAL A 232 6.54 -30.46 -13.91
CA VAL A 232 7.00 -31.55 -14.76
C VAL A 232 6.08 -32.74 -14.58
N SER A 233 5.51 -33.21 -15.68
CA SER A 233 4.69 -34.42 -15.74
C SER A 233 5.39 -35.47 -16.60
N ALA A 234 5.68 -36.64 -16.04
CA ALA A 234 6.46 -37.69 -16.72
C ALA A 234 5.70 -39.02 -16.81
N SER A 235 5.93 -39.74 -17.91
CA SER A 235 5.34 -41.05 -18.23
C SER A 235 6.37 -41.98 -18.90
N ILE A 236 6.17 -43.29 -18.80
CA ILE A 236 7.12 -44.29 -19.35
C ILE A 236 6.86 -44.50 -20.85
N MET A 237 7.93 -44.48 -21.65
CA MET A 237 7.93 -44.92 -23.04
C MET A 237 8.18 -46.42 -23.13
N ARG A 238 7.54 -47.08 -24.09
CA ARG A 238 7.64 -48.54 -24.32
C ARG A 238 7.84 -48.84 -25.81
N ASP A 239 8.54 -49.93 -26.12
CA ASP A 239 8.65 -50.46 -27.48
C ASP A 239 7.38 -51.22 -27.93
N GLU A 240 7.38 -51.73 -29.16
CA GLU A 240 6.27 -52.51 -29.74
C GLU A 240 6.00 -53.82 -28.98
N ASP A 241 7.01 -54.37 -28.29
CA ASP A 241 6.91 -55.56 -27.46
C ASP A 241 6.44 -55.25 -26.02
N GLY A 242 6.28 -53.97 -25.68
CA GLY A 242 5.81 -53.47 -24.39
C GLY A 242 6.90 -53.27 -23.33
N ASN A 243 8.18 -53.44 -23.67
CA ASN A 243 9.30 -53.22 -22.76
C ASN A 243 9.54 -51.72 -22.56
N PRO A 244 9.85 -51.27 -21.34
CA PRO A 244 10.16 -49.87 -21.06
C PRO A 244 11.48 -49.45 -21.71
N THR A 245 11.45 -48.39 -22.53
CA THR A 245 12.61 -47.88 -23.29
C THR A 245 13.14 -46.54 -22.78
N GLY A 246 12.33 -45.79 -22.02
CA GLY A 246 12.72 -44.50 -21.46
C GLY A 246 11.55 -43.77 -20.80
N ILE A 247 11.71 -42.47 -20.60
CA ILE A 247 10.74 -41.58 -19.97
C ILE A 247 10.45 -40.43 -20.93
N GLN A 248 9.18 -40.11 -21.13
CA GLN A 248 8.74 -38.89 -21.81
C GLN A 248 8.00 -37.99 -20.83
N GLY A 249 8.17 -36.69 -20.97
CA GLY A 249 7.52 -35.73 -20.10
C GLY A 249 7.17 -34.43 -20.77
N VAL A 250 6.33 -33.69 -20.07
CA VAL A 250 5.92 -32.33 -20.42
C VAL A 250 6.30 -31.44 -19.25
N THR A 251 7.01 -30.35 -19.55
CA THR A 251 7.39 -29.31 -18.59
C THR A 251 6.61 -28.03 -18.91
N ARG A 252 5.92 -27.49 -17.90
CA ARG A 252 5.10 -26.28 -18.00
C ARG A 252 5.60 -25.21 -17.03
N ASP A 253 5.60 -23.95 -17.46
CA ASP A 253 5.87 -22.80 -16.61
C ASP A 253 4.69 -22.55 -15.64
N ILE A 254 4.98 -22.40 -14.35
CA ILE A 254 3.98 -22.10 -13.30
C ILE A 254 4.30 -20.81 -12.52
N ALA A 255 5.20 -19.95 -13.01
CA ALA A 255 5.60 -18.72 -12.33
C ALA A 255 4.40 -17.79 -12.03
N GLU A 256 3.49 -17.60 -12.99
CA GLU A 256 2.29 -16.77 -12.80
C GLU A 256 1.35 -17.32 -11.72
N ARG A 257 1.18 -18.65 -11.69
CA ARG A 257 0.36 -19.33 -10.68
C ARG A 257 0.95 -19.16 -9.27
N LYS A 258 2.27 -19.22 -9.10
CA LYS A 258 2.95 -18.99 -7.82
C LYS A 258 2.77 -17.54 -7.35
N GLN A 259 2.98 -16.56 -8.23
CA GLN A 259 2.82 -15.14 -7.90
C GLN A 259 1.39 -14.75 -7.49
N ILE A 260 0.35 -15.39 -8.05
CA ILE A 260 -1.03 -15.16 -7.63
C ILE A 260 -1.28 -15.77 -6.25
N SER A 261 -0.77 -16.98 -6.01
CA SER A 261 -0.92 -17.66 -4.71
C SER A 261 -0.20 -16.92 -3.59
N GLU A 262 0.99 -16.36 -3.86
CA GLU A 262 1.73 -15.53 -2.90
C GLU A 262 1.03 -14.20 -2.64
N ARG A 263 0.58 -13.48 -3.68
CA ARG A 263 -0.18 -12.24 -3.50
C ARG A 263 -1.47 -12.45 -2.70
N LEU A 264 -2.17 -13.56 -2.92
CA LEU A 264 -3.37 -13.90 -2.14
C LEU A 264 -3.00 -14.13 -0.67
N ARG A 265 -1.93 -14.88 -0.40
CA ARG A 265 -1.45 -15.16 0.97
C ARG A 265 -0.97 -13.88 1.68
N GLU A 266 -0.26 -13.01 0.98
CA GLU A 266 0.17 -11.70 1.49
C GLU A 266 -1.03 -10.80 1.78
N SER A 267 -2.02 -10.76 0.88
CA SER A 267 -3.26 -10.01 1.09
C SER A 267 -4.06 -10.55 2.29
N GLU A 268 -4.20 -11.87 2.43
CA GLU A 268 -4.85 -12.50 3.60
C GLU A 268 -4.12 -12.18 4.90
N HIS A 269 -2.78 -12.24 4.89
CA HIS A 269 -1.97 -11.92 6.06
C HIS A 269 -2.06 -10.43 6.43
N PHE A 270 -2.05 -9.55 5.44
CA PHE A 270 -2.22 -8.11 5.62
C PHE A 270 -3.58 -7.76 6.24
N LEU A 271 -4.68 -8.28 5.68
CA LEU A 271 -6.04 -8.07 6.20
C LEU A 271 -6.18 -8.57 7.64
N ARG A 272 -5.60 -9.73 7.96
CA ARG A 272 -5.61 -10.27 9.33
C ARG A 272 -4.86 -9.36 10.31
N THR A 273 -3.69 -8.86 9.90
CA THR A 273 -2.88 -7.96 10.72
C THR A 273 -3.59 -6.63 10.99
N LEU A 274 -4.28 -6.06 10.00
CA LEU A 274 -5.08 -4.84 10.18
C LEU A 274 -6.16 -5.04 11.25
N ILE A 275 -6.94 -6.12 11.14
CA ILE A 275 -8.04 -6.43 12.06
C ILE A 275 -7.51 -6.68 13.50
N ASP A 276 -6.38 -7.38 13.64
CA ASP A 276 -5.78 -7.68 14.95
C ASP A 276 -5.07 -6.47 15.59
N SER A 277 -4.75 -5.43 14.81
CA SER A 277 -4.17 -4.18 15.33
C SER A 277 -5.21 -3.20 15.89
N MET A 278 -6.51 -3.42 15.63
CA MET A 278 -7.58 -2.58 16.14
C MET A 278 -7.72 -2.75 17.66
N ASP A 279 -7.84 -1.65 18.39
CA ASP A 279 -8.13 -1.69 19.83
C ASP A 279 -9.61 -2.04 20.11
N GLU A 280 -10.52 -1.76 19.17
CA GLU A 280 -11.92 -2.16 19.27
C GLU A 280 -12.09 -3.67 19.02
N GLY A 281 -13.01 -4.28 19.76
CA GLY A 281 -13.29 -5.70 19.61
C GLY A 281 -14.15 -5.95 18.38
N VAL A 282 -13.64 -6.69 17.40
CA VAL A 282 -14.35 -7.02 16.16
C VAL A 282 -14.75 -8.49 16.17
N MET A 283 -16.02 -8.75 15.91
CA MET A 283 -16.59 -10.09 15.83
C MET A 283 -17.43 -10.25 14.56
N VAL A 284 -17.25 -11.36 13.86
CA VAL A 284 -18.07 -11.73 12.71
C VAL A 284 -19.04 -12.81 13.15
N ILE A 285 -20.34 -12.58 13.01
CA ILE A 285 -21.39 -13.46 13.50
C ILE A 285 -22.28 -13.89 12.33
N GLY A 286 -22.53 -15.18 12.18
CA GLY A 286 -23.45 -15.71 11.17
C GLY A 286 -24.91 -15.36 11.45
N THR A 287 -25.78 -15.53 10.45
CA THR A 287 -27.23 -15.39 10.62
C THR A 287 -27.84 -16.40 11.60
N ASP A 288 -27.09 -17.46 11.93
CA ASP A 288 -27.40 -18.47 12.94
C ASP A 288 -26.88 -18.10 14.35
N TYR A 289 -26.49 -16.85 14.58
CA TYR A 289 -25.92 -16.34 15.84
C TYR A 289 -24.57 -16.96 16.22
N LYS A 290 -23.96 -17.77 15.36
CA LYS A 290 -22.65 -18.38 15.62
C LYS A 290 -21.52 -17.45 15.25
N ILE A 291 -20.54 -17.34 16.13
CA ILE A 291 -19.34 -16.55 15.90
C ILE A 291 -18.46 -17.24 14.86
N ARG A 292 -18.17 -16.55 13.76
CA ARG A 292 -17.36 -17.03 12.64
C ARG A 292 -15.91 -16.60 12.77
N ASP A 293 -15.68 -15.38 13.24
CA ASP A 293 -14.33 -14.88 13.51
C ASP A 293 -14.32 -13.83 14.62
N VAL A 294 -13.15 -13.64 15.24
CA VAL A 294 -12.86 -12.59 16.22
C VAL A 294 -11.44 -12.06 16.02
N ASN A 295 -11.25 -10.77 16.29
CA ASN A 295 -9.93 -10.16 16.35
C ASN A 295 -9.26 -10.33 17.72
N LYS A 296 -7.97 -10.02 17.79
CA LYS A 296 -7.17 -10.08 19.02
C LYS A 296 -7.72 -9.22 20.18
N ALA A 297 -8.32 -8.06 19.90
CA ALA A 297 -8.89 -7.23 20.96
C ALA A 297 -10.01 -7.92 21.74
N ILE A 298 -10.85 -8.74 21.07
CA ILE A 298 -11.86 -9.55 21.76
C ILE A 298 -11.21 -10.59 22.67
N THR A 299 -10.16 -11.27 22.22
CA THR A 299 -9.49 -12.29 23.03
C THR A 299 -8.80 -11.69 24.26
N ASP A 300 -8.13 -10.55 24.09
CA ASP A 300 -7.37 -9.88 25.14
C ASP A 300 -8.30 -9.22 26.18
N LYS A 301 -9.35 -8.51 25.74
CA LYS A 301 -10.26 -7.75 26.63
C LYS A 301 -11.27 -8.63 27.36
N PHE A 302 -11.73 -9.72 26.74
CA PHE A 302 -12.74 -10.60 27.33
C PHE A 302 -12.15 -11.88 27.93
N GLY A 303 -10.89 -12.21 27.67
CA GLY A 303 -10.17 -13.34 28.27
C GLY A 303 -10.55 -14.70 27.70
N PHE A 304 -11.14 -14.75 26.50
CA PHE A 304 -11.48 -16.00 25.83
C PHE A 304 -10.42 -16.34 24.76
N ALA A 305 -9.95 -17.59 24.73
CA ALA A 305 -9.13 -18.08 23.62
C ALA A 305 -9.97 -18.17 22.34
N LYS A 306 -9.42 -17.78 21.19
CA LYS A 306 -10.11 -17.73 19.90
C LYS A 306 -10.80 -19.06 19.58
N GLU A 307 -10.13 -20.18 19.80
CA GLU A 307 -10.62 -21.53 19.52
C GLU A 307 -11.87 -21.90 20.35
N ASN A 308 -12.05 -21.26 21.52
CA ASN A 308 -13.19 -21.50 22.40
C ASN A 308 -14.39 -20.58 22.11
N VAL A 309 -14.22 -19.59 21.25
CA VAL A 309 -15.25 -18.62 20.86
C VAL A 309 -15.81 -18.94 19.48
N ILE A 310 -14.96 -19.34 18.53
CA ILE A 310 -15.39 -19.67 17.17
C ILE A 310 -16.35 -20.87 17.18
N GLY A 311 -17.49 -20.72 16.50
CA GLY A 311 -18.54 -21.73 16.38
C GLY A 311 -19.54 -21.76 17.54
N LYS A 312 -19.29 -21.02 18.63
CA LYS A 312 -20.24 -20.82 19.73
C LYS A 312 -21.26 -19.74 19.37
N HIS A 313 -22.40 -19.74 20.04
CA HIS A 313 -23.38 -18.67 19.84
C HIS A 313 -22.96 -17.40 20.60
N CYS A 314 -23.20 -16.23 20.01
CA CYS A 314 -22.79 -14.95 20.60
C CYS A 314 -23.35 -14.72 22.01
N TYR A 315 -24.56 -15.19 22.29
CA TYR A 315 -25.20 -15.07 23.60
C TYR A 315 -24.63 -16.04 24.66
N GLU A 316 -24.03 -17.17 24.26
CA GLU A 316 -23.34 -18.09 25.17
C GLU A 316 -22.06 -17.44 25.72
N ILE A 317 -21.34 -16.73 24.85
CA ILE A 317 -20.08 -16.08 25.21
C ILE A 317 -20.34 -14.74 25.91
N SER A 318 -21.10 -13.85 25.26
CA SER A 318 -21.26 -12.48 25.71
C SER A 318 -22.22 -12.33 26.90
N HIS A 319 -23.20 -13.22 27.03
CA HIS A 319 -24.25 -13.13 28.06
C HIS A 319 -24.32 -14.34 28.98
N GLN A 320 -23.56 -15.41 28.71
CA GLN A 320 -23.62 -16.67 29.46
C GLN A 320 -25.05 -17.23 29.55
N ARG A 321 -25.80 -17.11 28.45
CA ARG A 321 -27.18 -17.60 28.31
C ARG A 321 -27.25 -18.69 27.24
N ASP A 322 -28.35 -19.44 27.24
CA ASP A 322 -28.62 -20.49 26.24
C ASP A 322 -29.57 -20.02 25.12
N SER A 323 -30.04 -18.78 25.19
CA SER A 323 -30.99 -18.21 24.22
C SER A 323 -30.55 -16.82 23.72
N PRO A 324 -30.94 -16.44 22.49
CA PRO A 324 -30.71 -15.09 21.97
C PRO A 324 -31.29 -13.99 22.87
N CYS A 325 -30.74 -12.79 22.76
CA CYS A 325 -31.19 -11.62 23.51
C CYS A 325 -32.56 -11.15 22.97
N GLU A 326 -33.56 -11.02 23.86
CA GLU A 326 -34.91 -10.58 23.51
C GLU A 326 -35.32 -9.26 24.20
N PRO A 327 -36.03 -8.36 23.48
CA PRO A 327 -36.66 -7.20 24.10
C PRO A 327 -37.72 -7.61 25.14
N PRO A 328 -37.96 -6.83 26.21
CA PRO A 328 -37.46 -5.48 26.46
C PRO A 328 -36.15 -5.43 27.27
N GLN A 329 -35.61 -6.59 27.67
CA GLN A 329 -34.48 -6.66 28.60
C GLN A 329 -33.15 -6.26 27.95
N ASP A 330 -32.92 -6.70 26.71
CA ASP A 330 -31.65 -6.47 25.98
C ASP A 330 -31.95 -6.16 24.51
N ARG A 331 -31.67 -4.93 24.05
CA ARG A 331 -31.82 -4.55 22.63
C ARG A 331 -30.60 -5.02 21.84
N CYS A 332 -30.74 -6.19 21.22
CA CYS A 332 -29.66 -6.84 20.49
C CYS A 332 -29.37 -6.15 19.13
N PRO A 333 -28.15 -5.62 18.90
CA PRO A 333 -27.79 -4.97 17.64
C PRO A 333 -27.75 -5.98 16.48
N LEU A 334 -27.27 -7.21 16.71
CA LEU A 334 -27.29 -8.28 15.71
C LEU A 334 -28.72 -8.58 15.21
N LYS A 335 -29.67 -8.73 16.13
CA LYS A 335 -31.08 -8.99 15.77
C LYS A 335 -31.69 -7.81 15.01
N CYS A 336 -31.38 -6.59 15.43
CA CYS A 336 -31.77 -5.37 14.72
C CYS A 336 -31.25 -5.34 13.27
N VAL A 337 -29.99 -5.71 13.02
CA VAL A 337 -29.44 -5.80 11.65
C VAL A 337 -30.13 -6.89 10.84
N LEU A 338 -30.39 -8.06 11.44
CA LEU A 338 -31.08 -9.16 10.75
C LEU A 338 -32.53 -8.80 10.37
N GLU A 339 -33.23 -8.04 11.19
CA GLU A 339 -34.61 -7.60 10.94
C GLU A 339 -34.69 -6.39 10.00
N THR A 340 -33.80 -5.41 10.14
CA THR A 340 -33.87 -4.13 9.41
C THR A 340 -32.99 -4.09 8.16
N ARG A 341 -32.06 -5.03 8.01
CA ARG A 341 -30.98 -5.04 6.99
C ARG A 341 -30.11 -3.78 6.98
N ASN A 342 -30.14 -2.96 8.03
CA ASN A 342 -29.41 -1.71 8.14
C ASN A 342 -28.44 -1.74 9.33
N PHE A 343 -27.51 -0.78 9.33
CA PHE A 343 -26.63 -0.52 10.47
C PHE A 343 -27.44 -0.30 11.75
N CYS A 344 -27.10 -1.02 12.82
CA CYS A 344 -27.68 -0.82 14.14
C CYS A 344 -26.61 -0.55 15.17
N LYS A 345 -26.89 0.41 16.06
CA LYS A 345 -26.01 0.79 17.15
C LYS A 345 -26.79 0.78 18.45
N GLU A 346 -26.36 -0.04 19.40
CA GLU A 346 -27.02 -0.20 20.70
C GLU A 346 -25.99 -0.38 21.81
N ILE A 347 -26.38 -0.04 23.04
CA ILE A 347 -25.54 -0.27 24.22
C ILE A 347 -25.97 -1.58 24.86
N HIS A 348 -24.99 -2.46 25.10
CA HIS A 348 -25.20 -3.80 25.58
C HIS A 348 -24.27 -4.13 26.75
N THR A 349 -24.69 -5.04 27.63
CA THR A 349 -23.88 -5.46 28.77
C THR A 349 -23.34 -6.86 28.49
N HIS A 350 -22.04 -6.96 28.23
CA HIS A 350 -21.37 -8.25 28.02
C HIS A 350 -20.56 -8.64 29.25
N TYR A 351 -20.32 -9.94 29.43
CA TYR A 351 -19.56 -10.48 30.55
C TYR A 351 -18.22 -11.03 30.05
N THR A 352 -17.15 -10.74 30.79
CA THR A 352 -15.84 -11.36 30.55
C THR A 352 -15.84 -12.84 30.94
N ALA A 353 -14.78 -13.58 30.58
CA ALA A 353 -14.59 -14.96 31.02
C ALA A 353 -14.56 -15.12 32.55
N SER A 354 -14.19 -14.06 33.29
CA SER A 354 -14.22 -14.01 34.76
C SER A 354 -15.58 -13.62 35.35
N GLY A 355 -16.58 -13.32 34.50
CA GLY A 355 -17.92 -12.90 34.91
C GLY A 355 -18.05 -11.41 35.27
N GLU A 356 -17.08 -10.57 34.92
CA GLU A 356 -17.15 -9.12 35.15
C GLU A 356 -18.05 -8.47 34.08
N PRO A 357 -19.05 -7.64 34.47
CA PRO A 357 -19.90 -6.93 33.51
C PRO A 357 -19.16 -5.74 32.87
N LYS A 358 -19.19 -5.68 31.54
CA LYS A 358 -18.68 -4.57 30.72
C LYS A 358 -19.83 -3.94 29.95
N PHE A 359 -19.90 -2.60 29.99
CA PHE A 359 -20.85 -1.83 29.19
C PHE A 359 -20.22 -1.54 27.84
N LEU A 360 -20.75 -2.14 26.79
CA LEU A 360 -20.23 -1.99 25.44
C LEU A 360 -21.21 -1.20 24.57
N GLU A 361 -20.68 -0.26 23.83
CA GLU A 361 -21.36 0.31 22.66
C GLU A 361 -21.06 -0.60 21.47
N LEU A 362 -22.10 -1.26 20.95
CA LEU A 362 -21.98 -2.22 19.86
C LEU A 362 -22.52 -1.60 18.57
N SER A 363 -21.70 -1.66 17.52
CA SER A 363 -22.02 -1.19 16.17
C SER A 363 -22.04 -2.40 15.23
N ALA A 364 -23.20 -2.74 14.69
CA ALA A 364 -23.39 -3.93 13.87
C ALA A 364 -23.78 -3.56 12.43
N SER A 365 -23.12 -4.19 11.45
CA SER A 365 -23.31 -3.96 10.01
C SER A 365 -23.47 -5.29 9.25
N PRO A 366 -24.39 -5.38 8.27
CA PRO A 366 -24.59 -6.60 7.48
C PRO A 366 -23.48 -6.80 6.45
N MET A 367 -23.00 -8.04 6.31
CA MET A 367 -22.22 -8.51 5.17
C MET A 367 -23.16 -9.20 4.18
N LEU A 368 -23.15 -8.73 2.95
CA LEU A 368 -24.03 -9.23 1.89
C LEU A 368 -23.26 -10.14 0.93
N ASP A 369 -23.92 -11.17 0.38
CA ASP A 369 -23.40 -11.92 -0.78
C ASP A 369 -23.65 -11.21 -2.11
N GLU A 370 -23.21 -11.83 -3.20
CA GLU A 370 -23.42 -11.37 -4.59
C GLU A 370 -24.92 -11.25 -4.98
N HIS A 371 -25.83 -11.84 -4.20
CA HIS A 371 -27.27 -11.79 -4.41
C HIS A 371 -27.98 -10.78 -3.49
N GLY A 372 -27.23 -10.07 -2.63
CA GLY A 372 -27.75 -9.07 -1.70
C GLY A 372 -28.37 -9.66 -0.43
N GLU A 373 -28.14 -10.94 -0.13
CA GLU A 373 -28.59 -11.59 1.09
C GLU A 373 -27.52 -11.53 2.18
N ILE A 374 -27.97 -11.43 3.45
CA ILE A 374 -27.04 -11.33 4.59
C ILE A 374 -26.38 -12.69 4.82
N THR A 375 -25.06 -12.75 4.66
CA THR A 375 -24.26 -13.93 4.97
C THR A 375 -23.77 -13.94 6.42
N SER A 376 -23.42 -12.77 6.94
CA SER A 376 -22.89 -12.55 8.28
C SER A 376 -23.09 -11.10 8.70
N VAL A 377 -22.87 -10.81 9.97
CA VAL A 377 -22.91 -9.46 10.55
C VAL A 377 -21.57 -9.19 11.21
N ILE A 378 -20.96 -8.06 10.90
CA ILE A 378 -19.76 -7.57 11.57
C ILE A 378 -20.23 -6.71 12.73
N GLU A 379 -19.81 -7.07 13.94
CA GLU A 379 -20.04 -6.31 15.16
C GLU A 379 -18.72 -5.72 15.66
N VAL A 380 -18.70 -4.41 15.87
CA VAL A 380 -17.59 -3.68 16.48
C VAL A 380 -18.02 -3.24 17.86
N SER A 381 -17.20 -3.55 18.86
CA SER A 381 -17.48 -3.32 20.27
C SER A 381 -16.50 -2.33 20.88
N ARG A 382 -17.05 -1.28 21.50
CA ARG A 382 -16.30 -0.26 22.24
C ARG A 382 -16.70 -0.27 23.70
N ASP A 383 -15.74 -0.41 24.61
CA ASP A 383 -15.98 -0.37 26.06
C ASP A 383 -16.23 1.08 26.53
N ILE A 384 -17.40 1.32 27.14
CA ILE A 384 -17.81 2.62 27.71
C ILE A 384 -17.99 2.57 29.23
N THR A 385 -17.49 1.53 29.89
CA THR A 385 -17.68 1.29 31.33
C THR A 385 -17.19 2.45 32.19
N GLU A 386 -15.99 2.98 31.89
CA GLU A 386 -15.42 4.11 32.65
C GLU A 386 -16.24 5.41 32.48
N ARG A 387 -16.76 5.66 31.27
CA ARG A 387 -17.63 6.82 31.00
C ARG A 387 -18.90 6.77 31.86
N ARG A 388 -19.53 5.60 32.00
CA ARG A 388 -20.75 5.44 32.82
C ARG A 388 -20.53 5.57 34.32
N LYS A 389 -19.37 5.15 34.82
CA LYS A 389 -19.01 5.34 36.24
C LYS A 389 -18.93 6.83 36.57
N ALA A 390 -18.39 7.65 35.65
CA ALA A 390 -18.30 9.10 35.82
C ALA A 390 -19.69 9.77 35.86
N GLU A 391 -20.62 9.38 34.99
CA GLU A 391 -21.98 9.93 34.95
C GLU A 391 -22.78 9.64 36.23
N ARG A 392 -22.66 8.43 36.80
CA ARG A 392 -23.32 8.10 38.09
C ARG A 392 -22.75 8.88 39.27
N ALA A 393 -21.43 9.09 39.29
CA ALA A 393 -20.80 9.89 40.34
C ALA A 393 -21.30 11.34 40.35
N LEU A 394 -21.63 11.89 39.17
CA LEU A 394 -22.21 13.23 39.05
C LEU A 394 -23.61 13.31 39.68
N GLN A 395 -24.47 12.32 39.44
CA GLN A 395 -25.84 12.29 39.96
C GLN A 395 -25.90 12.14 41.50
N GLU A 396 -24.94 11.42 42.08
CA GLU A 396 -24.80 11.26 43.53
C GLU A 396 -24.32 12.55 44.22
N SER A 397 -23.55 13.38 43.49
CA SER A 397 -23.14 14.72 43.91
C SER A 397 -24.34 15.67 44.10
N GLU A 398 -25.30 15.68 43.17
CA GLU A 398 -26.49 16.56 43.23
C GLU A 398 -27.34 16.33 44.49
N ARG A 399 -27.55 15.07 44.88
CA ARG A 399 -28.30 14.71 46.08
C ARG A 399 -27.59 15.19 47.36
N LYS A 400 -26.25 15.19 47.37
CA LYS A 400 -25.43 15.63 48.49
C LYS A 400 -25.54 17.14 48.74
N TYR A 401 -25.63 17.96 47.69
CA TYR A 401 -25.77 19.42 47.82
C TYR A 401 -27.06 19.87 48.52
N ARG A 402 -28.20 19.18 48.30
CA ARG A 402 -29.49 19.55 48.90
C ARG A 402 -29.50 19.43 50.44
N LEU A 403 -28.86 18.40 50.99
CA LEU A 403 -28.81 18.16 52.44
C LEU A 403 -27.84 19.09 53.19
N LEU A 404 -26.86 19.67 52.48
CA LEU A 404 -25.91 20.62 53.05
C LEU A 404 -26.56 21.98 53.32
N SER A 405 -27.53 22.41 52.51
CA SER A 405 -28.15 23.74 52.60
C SER A 405 -29.04 23.95 53.84
N GLU A 406 -29.59 22.91 54.44
CA GLU A 406 -30.63 23.02 55.49
C GLU A 406 -30.06 23.08 56.94
N ASN A 407 -28.75 22.86 57.15
CA ASN A 407 -28.14 22.69 58.48
C ASN A 407 -27.12 23.77 58.92
N PHE A 408 -26.88 24.84 58.15
CA PHE A 408 -25.86 25.86 58.48
C PHE A 408 -26.36 26.97 59.43
N SER A 409 -25.50 27.48 60.31
CA SER A 409 -25.80 28.62 61.20
C SER A 409 -25.67 29.97 60.50
N ASP A 410 -24.87 30.02 59.43
CA ASP A 410 -24.72 31.20 58.57
C ASP A 410 -25.94 31.31 57.64
N VAL A 411 -26.29 32.53 57.24
CA VAL A 411 -27.43 32.78 56.36
C VAL A 411 -26.97 32.69 54.91
N ILE A 412 -27.34 31.60 54.23
CA ILE A 412 -27.21 31.46 52.77
C ILE A 412 -28.37 32.20 52.11
N TRP A 413 -28.07 33.02 51.11
CA TRP A 413 -29.07 33.72 50.31
C TRP A 413 -28.65 33.79 48.84
N THR A 414 -29.62 33.90 47.95
CA THR A 414 -29.41 34.22 46.54
C THR A 414 -30.36 35.35 46.13
N MET A 415 -29.94 36.19 45.19
CA MET A 415 -30.73 37.32 44.71
C MET A 415 -30.47 37.57 43.22
N ASP A 416 -31.43 38.21 42.57
CA ASP A 416 -31.23 38.75 41.23
C ASP A 416 -30.38 40.03 41.25
N PHE A 417 -30.03 40.52 40.06
CA PHE A 417 -29.25 41.75 39.91
C PHE A 417 -30.00 43.02 40.29
N ASP A 418 -31.33 42.96 40.40
CA ASP A 418 -32.15 44.07 40.87
C ASP A 418 -32.18 44.16 42.41
N GLY A 419 -31.53 43.21 43.10
CA GLY A 419 -31.41 43.19 44.56
C GLY A 419 -32.48 42.37 45.29
N ARG A 420 -33.36 41.68 44.55
CA ARG A 420 -34.46 40.90 45.13
C ARG A 420 -34.00 39.49 45.45
N PHE A 421 -34.24 39.05 46.69
CA PHE A 421 -33.88 37.71 47.11
C PHE A 421 -34.72 36.63 46.39
N GLN A 422 -34.04 35.68 45.76
CA GLN A 422 -34.61 34.50 45.11
C GLN A 422 -34.63 33.28 46.03
N TYR A 423 -33.71 33.24 47.00
CA TYR A 423 -33.67 32.23 48.03
C TYR A 423 -33.04 32.82 49.29
N VAL A 424 -33.58 32.51 50.47
CA VAL A 424 -32.96 32.81 51.75
C VAL A 424 -33.14 31.59 52.65
N SER A 425 -32.03 31.10 53.19
CA SER A 425 -32.03 29.98 54.14
C SER A 425 -32.73 30.35 55.45
N PRO A 426 -33.33 29.37 56.17
CA PRO A 426 -34.02 29.60 57.45
C PRO A 426 -33.20 30.29 58.55
N SER A 427 -31.87 30.27 58.45
CA SER A 427 -30.97 30.87 59.43
C SER A 427 -31.10 32.40 59.54
N VAL A 428 -31.76 33.07 58.58
CA VAL A 428 -32.03 34.52 58.61
C VAL A 428 -32.85 34.94 59.84
N GLU A 429 -33.70 34.05 60.35
CA GLU A 429 -34.49 34.28 61.57
C GLU A 429 -33.61 34.52 62.80
N LYS A 430 -32.46 33.83 62.89
CA LYS A 430 -31.54 33.95 64.02
C LYS A 430 -30.63 35.18 63.90
N LEU A 431 -30.20 35.51 62.69
CA LEU A 431 -29.26 36.62 62.45
C LEU A 431 -29.95 38.00 62.55
N ARG A 432 -31.15 38.14 61.95
CA ARG A 432 -31.82 39.45 61.80
C ARG A 432 -33.22 39.54 62.42
N GLY A 433 -33.81 38.42 62.83
CA GLY A 433 -35.12 38.38 63.48
C GLY A 433 -36.34 38.41 62.53
N TYR A 434 -36.15 38.26 61.22
CA TYR A 434 -37.21 38.17 60.21
C TYR A 434 -37.49 36.72 59.82
N THR A 435 -38.76 36.34 59.61
CA THR A 435 -39.09 35.01 59.07
C THR A 435 -38.58 34.86 57.63
N VAL A 436 -38.42 33.63 57.13
CA VAL A 436 -38.00 33.41 55.72
C VAL A 436 -38.94 34.13 54.74
N ASP A 437 -40.25 34.02 54.93
CA ASP A 437 -41.23 34.68 54.04
C ASP A 437 -41.15 36.21 54.14
N GLU A 438 -40.92 36.76 55.34
CA GLU A 438 -40.69 38.19 55.55
C GLU A 438 -39.39 38.65 54.89
N ALA A 439 -38.29 37.90 55.07
CA ALA A 439 -36.97 38.20 54.52
C ALA A 439 -36.95 38.07 52.98
N MET A 440 -37.64 37.09 52.42
CA MET A 440 -37.87 36.93 50.98
C MET A 440 -38.69 38.07 50.38
N SER A 441 -39.49 38.78 51.21
CA SER A 441 -40.25 39.96 50.79
C SER A 441 -39.46 41.27 50.95
N GLN A 442 -38.27 41.23 51.57
CA GLN A 442 -37.35 42.37 51.66
C GLN A 442 -36.51 42.48 50.40
N ASP A 443 -36.02 43.69 50.16
CA ASP A 443 -35.06 44.00 49.11
C ASP A 443 -33.72 44.38 49.75
N ILE A 444 -32.60 44.19 49.05
CA ILE A 444 -31.24 44.40 49.59
C ILE A 444 -31.05 45.82 50.18
N TYR A 445 -31.71 46.84 49.63
CA TYR A 445 -31.70 48.22 50.13
C TYR A 445 -32.38 48.40 51.49
N GLN A 446 -33.25 47.47 51.89
CA GLN A 446 -33.86 47.44 53.23
C GLN A 446 -33.02 46.65 54.24
N VAL A 447 -31.98 45.94 53.76
CA VAL A 447 -31.09 45.07 54.55
C VAL A 447 -29.73 45.72 54.81
N LEU A 448 -29.38 46.79 54.10
CA LEU A 448 -28.11 47.49 54.23
C LEU A 448 -28.29 48.88 54.87
N MET A 449 -27.32 49.28 55.69
CA MET A 449 -27.20 50.66 56.18
C MET A 449 -26.79 51.61 55.03
N PRO A 450 -26.99 52.95 55.13
CA PRO A 450 -26.72 53.88 54.02
C PRO A 450 -25.31 53.77 53.40
N GLU A 451 -24.30 53.51 54.23
CA GLU A 451 -22.91 53.29 53.79
C GLU A 451 -22.74 51.95 53.05
N GLY A 452 -23.44 50.92 53.50
CA GLY A 452 -23.51 49.62 52.84
C GLY A 452 -24.32 49.65 51.54
N ILE A 453 -25.36 50.47 51.45
CA ILE A 453 -26.11 50.71 50.21
C ILE A 453 -25.21 51.38 49.18
N ALA A 454 -24.47 52.42 49.55
CA ALA A 454 -23.55 53.09 48.64
C ALA A 454 -22.42 52.16 48.16
N LEU A 455 -21.94 51.26 49.04
CA LEU A 455 -21.00 50.22 48.64
C LEU A 455 -21.67 49.24 47.66
N PHE A 456 -22.85 48.73 48.01
CA PHE A 456 -23.58 47.79 47.18
C PHE A 456 -23.91 48.35 45.79
N GLU A 457 -24.41 49.57 45.69
CA GLU A 457 -24.70 50.23 44.41
C GLU A 457 -23.44 50.39 43.55
N ARG A 458 -22.32 50.78 44.16
CA ARG A 458 -21.05 50.91 43.44
C ARG A 458 -20.56 49.55 42.94
N GLU A 459 -20.52 48.55 43.82
CA GLU A 459 -20.05 47.22 43.47
C GLU A 459 -21.00 46.54 42.46
N MET A 460 -22.31 46.79 42.54
CA MET A 460 -23.30 46.29 41.59
C MET A 460 -23.19 46.94 40.23
N ALA A 461 -22.98 48.26 40.19
CA ALA A 461 -22.76 48.99 38.95
C ALA A 461 -21.48 48.51 38.25
N GLU A 462 -20.40 48.31 39.01
CA GLU A 462 -19.15 47.72 38.50
C GLU A 462 -19.35 46.28 38.03
N LEU A 463 -20.14 45.47 38.75
CA LEU A 463 -20.49 44.09 38.37
C LEU A 463 -21.26 44.06 37.04
N LEU A 464 -22.33 44.84 36.92
CA LEU A 464 -23.18 44.91 35.73
C LEU A 464 -22.43 45.47 34.52
N GLN A 465 -21.58 46.47 34.74
CA GLN A 465 -20.73 47.04 33.70
C GLN A 465 -19.65 46.04 33.25
N SER A 466 -19.03 45.32 34.18
CA SER A 466 -18.04 44.28 33.86
C SER A 466 -18.67 43.09 33.13
N LEU A 467 -19.92 42.72 33.46
CA LEU A 467 -20.67 41.70 32.72
C LEU A 467 -21.03 42.14 31.29
N GLN A 468 -21.33 43.42 31.07
CA GLN A 468 -21.59 43.98 29.72
C GLN A 468 -20.32 44.12 28.89
N ASP A 469 -19.22 44.53 29.52
CA ASP A 469 -17.93 44.75 28.88
C ASP A 469 -17.09 43.46 28.77
N GLY A 470 -17.59 42.33 29.28
CA GLY A 470 -16.98 41.00 29.17
C GLY A 470 -15.76 40.79 30.06
N THR A 471 -15.68 41.53 31.17
CA THR A 471 -14.53 41.58 32.08
C THR A 471 -14.77 40.70 33.31
N GLU A 472 -13.78 39.87 33.67
CA GLU A 472 -13.87 38.87 34.74
C GLU A 472 -14.04 39.49 36.13
N LEU A 473 -14.92 38.87 36.95
CA LEU A 473 -15.31 39.35 38.27
C LEU A 473 -14.82 38.42 39.38
N PRO A 474 -14.53 38.93 40.60
CA PRO A 474 -13.98 38.12 41.69
C PRO A 474 -14.92 37.00 42.15
N GLU A 475 -14.37 35.79 42.37
CA GLU A 475 -15.13 34.57 42.69
C GLU A 475 -16.07 34.74 43.88
N SER A 476 -15.64 35.44 44.93
CA SER A 476 -16.50 35.90 46.00
C SER A 476 -15.87 37.13 46.66
N LYS A 477 -16.70 38.11 47.02
CA LYS A 477 -16.29 39.29 47.79
C LYS A 477 -16.84 39.17 49.18
N ILE A 478 -15.97 39.29 50.17
CA ILE A 478 -16.37 39.34 51.57
C ILE A 478 -16.56 40.79 51.96
N PHE A 479 -17.74 41.12 52.43
CA PHE A 479 -18.09 42.42 52.93
C PHE A 479 -18.44 42.31 54.40
N GLU A 480 -17.74 43.03 55.26
CA GLU A 480 -18.18 43.22 56.62
C GLU A 480 -19.03 44.49 56.63
N LEU A 481 -20.35 44.31 56.73
CA LEU A 481 -21.31 45.41 56.68
C LEU A 481 -22.23 45.36 57.89
N GLU A 482 -22.52 46.54 58.38
CA GLU A 482 -23.50 46.71 59.44
C GLU A 482 -24.92 46.61 58.86
N GLN A 483 -25.73 45.70 59.40
CA GLN A 483 -27.09 45.41 58.94
C GLN A 483 -28.12 45.72 60.05
N PRO A 484 -29.29 46.29 59.72
CA PRO A 484 -30.36 46.53 60.67
C PRO A 484 -31.18 45.26 60.94
N CYS A 485 -31.46 45.02 62.22
CA CYS A 485 -32.32 43.95 62.72
C CYS A 485 -33.77 44.43 62.87
N LYS A 486 -34.73 43.48 62.93
CA LYS A 486 -36.18 43.78 63.08
C LYS A 486 -36.53 44.61 64.32
N ASP A 487 -35.71 44.53 65.37
CA ASP A 487 -35.88 45.23 66.65
C ASP A 487 -35.25 46.63 66.71
N GLY A 488 -34.56 47.07 65.64
CA GLY A 488 -33.89 48.36 65.53
C GLY A 488 -32.41 48.39 65.95
N SER A 489 -31.83 47.25 66.36
CA SER A 489 -30.38 47.11 66.59
C SER A 489 -29.61 46.89 65.28
N THR A 490 -28.27 46.96 65.35
CA THR A 490 -27.37 46.66 64.23
C THR A 490 -26.42 45.52 64.54
N VAL A 491 -26.07 44.75 63.50
CA VAL A 491 -25.12 43.63 63.58
C VAL A 491 -24.04 43.77 62.49
N TRP A 492 -22.77 43.53 62.83
CA TRP A 492 -21.71 43.43 61.83
C TRP A 492 -21.76 42.06 61.18
N ALA A 493 -22.28 42.01 59.95
CA ALA A 493 -22.37 40.81 59.16
C ALA A 493 -21.23 40.76 58.14
N GLU A 494 -20.30 39.82 58.31
CA GLU A 494 -19.36 39.37 57.28
C GLU A 494 -20.15 38.53 56.25
N SER A 495 -20.42 39.12 55.09
CA SER A 495 -21.16 38.53 53.99
C SER A 495 -20.21 38.21 52.85
N SER A 496 -19.98 36.92 52.60
CA SER A 496 -19.25 36.44 51.43
C SER A 496 -20.21 36.29 50.27
N VAL A 497 -20.01 37.05 49.19
CA VAL A 497 -20.95 37.23 48.08
C VAL A 497 -20.28 36.90 46.75
N SER A 498 -20.80 35.95 46.00
CA SER A 498 -20.28 35.48 44.71
C SER A 498 -21.32 35.56 43.62
N LEU A 499 -20.88 35.71 42.37
CA LEU A 499 -21.75 35.55 41.22
C LEU A 499 -22.17 34.09 41.04
N MET A 500 -23.43 33.90 40.72
CA MET A 500 -23.97 32.62 40.27
C MET A 500 -24.06 32.64 38.75
N TYR A 501 -23.53 31.60 38.12
CA TYR A 501 -23.54 31.43 36.67
C TYR A 501 -24.41 30.22 36.29
N ASP A 502 -25.02 30.24 35.11
CA ASP A 502 -25.66 29.07 34.52
C ASP A 502 -24.63 28.10 33.91
N GLU A 503 -25.11 26.95 33.41
CA GLU A 503 -24.29 25.91 32.76
C GLU A 503 -23.54 26.41 31.51
N THR A 504 -23.88 27.60 30.99
CA THR A 504 -23.24 28.22 29.82
C THR A 504 -22.21 29.29 30.20
N GLY A 505 -22.01 29.55 31.50
CA GLY A 505 -21.10 30.58 32.01
C GLY A 505 -21.71 31.98 31.99
N THR A 506 -23.02 32.11 31.74
CA THR A 506 -23.72 33.40 31.80
C THR A 506 -24.17 33.65 33.23
N SER A 507 -23.89 34.84 33.77
CA SER A 507 -24.23 35.19 35.14
C SER A 507 -25.76 35.30 35.33
N MET A 508 -26.35 34.49 36.22
CA MET A 508 -27.79 34.45 36.50
C MET A 508 -28.22 35.27 37.71
N GLY A 509 -27.30 35.55 38.64
CA GLY A 509 -27.60 36.27 39.86
C GLY A 509 -26.44 36.23 40.83
N ILE A 510 -26.73 36.49 42.10
CA ILE A 510 -25.73 36.63 43.14
C ILE A 510 -26.11 35.70 44.29
N GLN A 511 -25.14 34.97 44.82
CA GLN A 511 -25.32 34.19 46.04
C GLN A 511 -24.40 34.71 47.13
N GLY A 512 -24.82 34.62 48.39
CA GLY A 512 -23.98 35.00 49.51
C GLY A 512 -24.25 34.22 50.77
N ILE A 513 -23.27 34.26 51.67
CA ILE A 513 -23.33 33.67 53.02
C ILE A 513 -22.97 34.77 54.02
N SER A 514 -23.86 35.05 54.98
CA SER A 514 -23.66 36.10 56.00
C SER A 514 -23.46 35.53 57.41
N ARG A 515 -22.42 36.02 58.12
CA ARG A 515 -21.99 35.62 59.48
C ARG A 515 -21.77 36.84 60.39
N ASP A 516 -22.10 36.76 61.68
CA ASP A 516 -21.87 37.83 62.67
C ASP A 516 -20.40 37.90 63.16
N VAL A 517 -19.77 39.09 63.12
CA VAL A 517 -18.36 39.34 63.50
C VAL A 517 -18.15 40.50 64.50
N THR A 518 -19.21 40.92 65.18
CA THR A 518 -19.24 42.17 65.98
C THR A 518 -18.16 42.28 67.08
N GLU A 519 -17.79 41.19 67.75
CA GLU A 519 -16.82 41.20 68.86
C GLU A 519 -15.35 41.33 68.39
N ARG A 520 -15.02 40.91 67.16
CA ARG A 520 -13.64 40.89 66.64
C ARG A 520 -13.07 42.31 66.40
N LYS A 521 -13.87 43.21 65.84
CA LYS A 521 -13.40 44.51 65.33
C LYS A 521 -12.92 45.50 66.39
N LYS A 522 -13.43 45.41 67.63
CA LYS A 522 -13.14 46.41 68.68
C LYS A 522 -11.73 46.30 69.28
N ALA A 523 -11.02 45.19 69.09
CA ALA A 523 -9.73 44.94 69.74
C ALA A 523 -8.49 45.19 68.85
N GLU A 524 -8.63 45.17 67.52
CA GLU A 524 -7.50 45.25 66.58
C GLU A 524 -6.98 46.68 66.35
N GLU A 525 -7.83 47.69 66.46
CA GLU A 525 -7.51 49.07 66.07
C GLU A 525 -6.39 49.71 66.93
N ALA A 526 -6.34 49.41 68.23
CA ALA A 526 -5.45 50.08 69.19
C ALA A 526 -3.98 49.58 69.16
N LEU A 527 -3.72 48.38 68.64
CA LEU A 527 -2.38 47.78 68.58
C LEU A 527 -1.64 48.15 67.28
N ARG A 528 -2.40 48.52 66.24
CA ARG A 528 -1.93 48.71 64.88
C ARG A 528 -1.02 49.94 64.68
N GLU A 529 -1.37 51.08 65.26
CA GLU A 529 -0.72 52.37 64.93
C GLU A 529 0.78 52.47 65.32
N SER A 530 1.22 51.77 66.35
CA SER A 530 2.60 51.87 66.87
C SER A 530 3.58 50.91 66.16
N GLU A 531 3.11 49.73 65.75
CA GLU A 531 3.92 48.75 65.00
C GLU A 531 4.16 49.20 63.55
N GLU A 532 3.18 49.86 62.93
CA GLU A 532 3.23 50.24 61.53
C GLU A 532 4.46 51.11 61.22
N LYS A 533 4.78 52.11 62.05
CA LYS A 533 5.85 53.08 61.75
C LYS A 533 7.26 52.48 61.65
N TYR A 534 7.61 51.49 62.49
CA TYR A 534 8.91 50.82 62.44
C TYR A 534 8.94 49.68 61.42
N ARG A 535 7.80 49.02 61.24
CA ARG A 535 7.61 47.99 60.22
C ARG A 535 7.79 48.56 58.81
N THR A 536 7.25 49.76 58.50
CA THR A 536 7.32 50.34 57.14
C THR A 536 8.76 50.57 56.64
N LEU A 537 9.70 51.00 57.49
CA LEU A 537 11.06 51.33 57.06
C LEU A 537 11.92 50.09 56.75
N ILE A 538 11.76 49.00 57.50
CA ILE A 538 12.53 47.77 57.28
C ILE A 538 11.86 46.89 56.21
N GLN A 539 10.53 46.93 56.10
CA GLN A 539 9.79 46.24 55.04
C GLN A 539 9.91 46.91 53.65
N GLY A 540 10.25 48.19 53.57
CA GLY A 540 10.40 48.90 52.29
C GLY A 540 11.69 48.60 51.51
N THR A 541 12.56 47.70 51.99
CA THR A 541 13.87 47.39 51.37
C THR A 541 13.80 46.14 50.49
N HIS A 542 14.29 46.21 49.25
CA HIS A 542 14.31 45.06 48.31
C HIS A 542 15.46 44.07 48.55
N GLU A 543 16.13 44.15 49.70
CA GLU A 543 17.22 43.24 50.07
C GLU A 543 16.75 42.31 51.18
N ILE A 544 17.20 41.06 51.13
CA ILE A 544 17.03 40.08 52.18
C ILE A 544 17.91 40.54 53.35
N ILE A 545 17.28 40.92 54.46
CA ILE A 545 17.98 41.31 55.69
C ILE A 545 17.74 40.23 56.72
N GLN A 546 18.82 39.63 57.21
CA GLN A 546 18.76 38.65 58.29
C GLN A 546 19.78 38.98 59.37
N SER A 547 19.42 38.73 60.62
CA SER A 547 20.35 38.68 61.74
C SER A 547 20.28 37.30 62.35
N VAL A 548 21.45 36.70 62.60
CA VAL A 548 21.59 35.33 63.05
C VAL A 548 22.45 35.32 64.30
N ALA A 549 22.11 34.52 65.30
CA ALA A 549 22.90 34.32 66.51
C ALA A 549 24.17 33.49 66.24
N LEU A 550 25.08 33.45 67.22
CA LEU A 550 26.32 32.67 67.11
C LEU A 550 26.10 31.15 66.97
N ASP A 551 24.93 30.65 67.37
CA ASP A 551 24.51 29.26 67.21
C ASP A 551 23.75 29.01 65.89
N GLY A 552 23.66 30.02 65.01
CA GLY A 552 23.00 29.91 63.72
C GLY A 552 21.49 30.18 63.74
N LYS A 553 20.88 30.52 64.89
CA LYS A 553 19.43 30.81 64.94
C LYS A 553 19.08 32.21 64.46
N PHE A 554 17.96 32.37 63.75
CA PHE A 554 17.50 33.67 63.30
C PHE A 554 17.02 34.53 64.48
N LEU A 555 17.61 35.72 64.61
CA LEU A 555 17.23 36.74 65.58
C LEU A 555 16.24 37.75 64.99
N PHE A 556 16.34 37.99 63.67
CA PHE A 556 15.50 38.93 62.95
C PHE A 556 15.59 38.65 61.45
N VAL A 557 14.46 38.76 60.76
CA VAL A 557 14.38 38.77 59.29
C VAL A 557 13.38 39.84 58.83
N ASN A 558 13.55 40.41 57.63
CA ASN A 558 12.61 41.39 57.08
C ASN A 558 11.55 40.74 56.18
N LYS A 559 10.54 41.52 55.75
CA LYS A 559 9.47 41.05 54.87
C LYS A 559 10.02 40.40 53.59
N THR A 560 11.01 41.03 52.96
CA THR A 560 11.66 40.52 51.74
C THR A 560 12.30 39.15 51.93
N TRP A 561 12.81 38.84 53.13
CA TRP A 561 13.32 37.50 53.47
C TRP A 561 12.18 36.47 53.47
N HIS A 562 11.02 36.79 54.05
CA HIS A 562 9.85 35.88 54.04
C HIS A 562 9.26 35.72 52.65
N ASP A 563 9.07 36.84 51.93
CA ASP A 563 8.48 36.87 50.60
C ASP A 563 9.29 36.00 49.62
N LEU A 564 10.63 35.97 49.77
CA LEU A 564 11.51 35.21 48.89
C LEU A 564 11.81 33.78 49.36
N LEU A 565 11.93 33.53 50.66
CA LEU A 565 12.29 32.20 51.19
C LEU A 565 11.10 31.36 51.64
N GLY A 566 9.91 31.96 51.82
CA GLY A 566 8.65 31.27 52.08
C GLY A 566 8.53 30.63 53.46
N TYR A 567 9.52 30.80 54.34
CA TYR A 567 9.44 30.31 55.71
C TYR A 567 8.56 31.23 56.56
N SER A 568 7.67 30.61 57.33
CA SER A 568 6.85 31.35 58.28
C SER A 568 7.66 31.75 59.51
N GLU A 569 7.16 32.75 60.23
CA GLU A 569 7.70 33.22 61.51
C GLU A 569 7.82 32.11 62.58
N GLU A 570 6.99 31.07 62.48
CA GLU A 570 6.98 29.94 63.42
C GLU A 570 8.11 28.95 63.13
N GLU A 571 8.39 28.74 61.85
CA GLU A 571 9.41 27.82 61.38
C GLU A 571 10.81 28.39 61.59
N LEU A 572 10.96 29.71 61.51
CA LEU A 572 12.16 30.47 61.84
C LEU A 572 12.75 30.15 63.22
N LYS A 573 11.93 29.71 64.18
CA LYS A 573 12.37 29.33 65.54
C LYS A 573 12.94 27.91 65.60
N GLN A 574 12.61 27.07 64.63
CA GLN A 574 13.01 25.66 64.55
C GLN A 574 14.16 25.43 63.59
N ILE A 575 14.35 26.35 62.64
CA ILE A 575 15.42 26.30 61.64
C ILE A 575 16.55 27.25 62.02
N THR A 576 17.72 26.92 61.51
CA THR A 576 18.93 27.72 61.58
C THR A 576 19.30 28.21 60.18
N LEU A 577 20.27 29.12 60.12
CA LEU A 577 20.86 29.58 58.87
C LEU A 577 21.30 28.42 57.98
N PHE A 578 21.78 27.32 58.56
CA PHE A 578 22.28 26.17 57.82
C PHE A 578 21.17 25.35 57.15
N ASP A 579 19.93 25.44 57.64
CA ASP A 579 18.80 24.70 57.09
C ASP A 579 18.21 25.37 55.84
N ILE A 580 18.41 26.68 55.69
CA ILE A 580 17.99 27.45 54.51
C ILE A 580 19.07 27.49 53.42
N ILE A 581 20.30 27.05 53.71
CA ILE A 581 21.36 26.99 52.71
C ILE A 581 21.19 25.69 51.92
N HIS A 582 21.18 25.79 50.59
CA HIS A 582 21.08 24.60 49.74
C HIS A 582 22.27 23.66 50.02
N PRO A 583 22.08 22.31 50.03
CA PRO A 583 23.14 21.35 50.32
C PRO A 583 24.45 21.60 49.55
N ASP A 584 24.37 21.91 48.25
CA ASP A 584 25.52 22.28 47.39
C ASP A 584 26.35 23.46 47.91
N SER A 585 25.72 24.40 48.63
CA SER A 585 26.35 25.62 49.14
C SER A 585 26.64 25.56 50.64
N LEU A 586 26.25 24.48 51.32
CA LEU A 586 26.33 24.35 52.78
C LEU A 586 27.78 24.41 53.28
N GLU A 587 28.67 23.61 52.70
CA GLU A 587 30.08 23.55 53.10
C GLU A 587 30.78 24.90 52.95
N HIS A 588 30.56 25.58 51.81
CA HIS A 588 31.10 26.89 51.54
C HIS A 588 30.58 27.95 52.54
N CYS A 589 29.26 27.99 52.76
CA CYS A 589 28.64 28.97 53.67
C CYS A 589 29.01 28.73 55.15
N SER A 590 29.22 27.48 55.58
CA SER A 590 29.70 27.17 56.93
C SER A 590 31.12 27.69 57.19
N GLN A 591 32.00 27.64 56.19
CA GLN A 591 33.34 28.22 56.29
C GLN A 591 33.27 29.75 56.41
N LEU A 592 32.47 30.40 55.56
CA LEU A 592 32.27 31.85 55.59
C LEU A 592 31.67 32.31 56.93
N PHE A 593 30.71 31.57 57.49
CA PHE A 593 30.11 31.89 58.78
C PHE A 593 31.14 31.92 59.93
N ASN A 594 32.06 30.94 59.97
CA ASN A 594 33.13 30.90 60.95
C ASN A 594 34.11 32.07 60.80
N GLU A 595 34.42 32.45 59.56
CA GLU A 595 35.25 33.64 59.29
C GLU A 595 34.59 34.93 59.79
N VAL A 596 33.27 35.08 59.62
CA VAL A 596 32.55 36.27 60.12
C VAL A 596 32.53 36.32 61.64
N ILE A 597 32.33 35.18 62.31
CA ILE A 597 32.36 35.10 63.77
C ILE A 597 33.74 35.41 64.35
N SER A 598 34.82 35.17 63.58
CA SER A 598 36.18 35.61 63.96
C SER A 598 36.39 37.13 63.89
N GLY A 599 35.38 37.88 63.44
CA GLY A 599 35.38 39.34 63.36
C GLY A 599 35.65 39.90 61.97
N LYS A 600 35.69 39.06 60.93
CA LYS A 600 35.86 39.52 59.54
C LYS A 600 34.52 39.89 58.91
N SER A 601 34.50 40.95 58.11
CA SER A 601 33.37 41.27 57.24
C SER A 601 33.63 40.69 55.86
N LEU A 602 32.64 39.99 55.29
CA LEU A 602 32.75 39.35 53.98
C LEU A 602 31.80 40.01 53.00
N THR A 603 32.27 40.23 51.77
CA THR A 603 31.52 40.89 50.69
C THR A 603 31.43 40.02 49.44
N GLN A 604 30.39 40.22 48.62
CA GLN A 604 30.16 39.49 47.35
C GLN A 604 30.11 37.96 47.52
N ILE A 605 29.41 37.49 48.54
CA ILE A 605 29.15 36.07 48.74
C ILE A 605 27.99 35.66 47.84
N GLU A 606 28.24 34.73 46.92
CA GLU A 606 27.18 34.03 46.20
C GLU A 606 26.82 32.74 46.93
N ALA A 607 25.55 32.55 47.23
CA ALA A 607 25.03 31.36 47.88
C ALA A 607 23.70 30.95 47.25
N LYS A 608 23.42 29.64 47.28
CA LYS A 608 22.09 29.13 46.98
C LYS A 608 21.33 29.00 48.29
N PHE A 609 20.22 29.72 48.40
CA PHE A 609 19.27 29.46 49.47
C PHE A 609 18.16 28.56 48.95
N LYS A 610 17.70 27.67 49.82
CA LYS A 610 16.57 26.81 49.61
C LYS A 610 15.38 27.46 50.30
N THR A 611 14.30 27.67 49.56
CA THR A 611 13.02 28.09 50.12
C THR A 611 12.39 26.91 50.85
N LYS A 612 11.37 27.19 51.66
CA LYS A 612 10.58 26.15 52.32
C LYS A 612 10.01 25.10 51.37
N GLU A 613 9.52 25.53 50.21
CA GLU A 613 8.94 24.67 49.17
C GLU A 613 10.01 23.82 48.46
N GLY A 614 11.27 24.06 48.79
CA GLY A 614 12.42 23.38 48.20
C GLY A 614 12.88 24.01 46.89
N SER A 615 12.25 25.10 46.44
CA SER A 615 12.76 25.88 45.32
C SER A 615 14.09 26.54 45.71
N THR A 616 14.98 26.69 44.75
CA THR A 616 16.30 27.28 44.99
C THR A 616 16.29 28.71 44.51
N ILE A 617 16.70 29.63 45.38
CA ILE A 617 16.97 31.03 45.02
C ILE A 617 18.48 31.28 45.07
N TYR A 618 18.95 32.10 44.14
CA TYR A 618 20.35 32.50 44.07
C TYR A 618 20.50 33.86 44.71
N VAL A 619 21.37 33.96 45.71
CA VAL A 619 21.57 35.20 46.45
C VAL A 619 23.02 35.65 46.40
N GLU A 620 23.22 36.96 46.26
CA GLU A 620 24.52 37.62 46.31
C GLU A 620 24.50 38.66 47.43
N GLY A 621 25.48 38.67 48.33
CA GLY A 621 25.41 39.56 49.48
C GLY A 621 26.64 39.71 50.34
N ASN A 622 26.49 40.47 51.42
CA ASN A 622 27.53 40.77 52.38
C ASN A 622 27.10 40.29 53.77
N VAL A 623 28.06 39.83 54.57
CA VAL A 623 27.81 39.37 55.94
C VAL A 623 28.81 40.03 56.89
N ILE A 624 28.29 40.63 57.96
CA ILE A 624 29.07 41.36 58.96
C ILE A 624 28.81 40.84 60.39
N PRO A 625 29.76 40.98 61.32
CA PRO A 625 29.55 40.64 62.72
C PRO A 625 28.61 41.65 63.43
N ARG A 626 27.67 41.15 64.25
CA ARG A 626 26.71 41.93 65.04
C ARG A 626 27.10 41.95 66.52
N TYR A 627 27.25 43.14 67.08
CA TYR A 627 27.56 43.36 68.49
C TYR A 627 26.37 43.93 69.26
N SER A 628 26.13 43.46 70.48
CA SER A 628 25.22 44.09 71.45
C SER A 628 25.97 44.35 72.74
N LYS A 629 25.91 45.59 73.25
CA LYS A 629 26.65 46.04 74.45
C LYS A 629 28.15 45.67 74.42
N GLY A 630 28.80 45.78 73.26
CA GLY A 630 30.24 45.50 73.08
C GLY A 630 30.62 44.02 72.98
N ARG A 631 29.67 43.09 73.08
CA ARG A 631 29.89 41.65 72.91
C ARG A 631 29.35 41.20 71.55
N LEU A 632 30.11 40.36 70.85
CA LEU A 632 29.63 39.72 69.62
C LEU A 632 28.42 38.85 69.98
N THR A 633 27.28 39.15 69.36
CA THR A 633 25.99 38.46 69.59
C THR A 633 25.54 37.62 68.42
N GLY A 634 26.15 37.80 67.25
CA GLY A 634 25.73 37.10 66.04
C GLY A 634 26.34 37.72 64.78
N THR A 635 25.73 37.43 63.64
CA THR A 635 26.05 38.01 62.33
C THR A 635 24.82 38.69 61.73
N GLN A 636 25.05 39.61 60.81
CA GLN A 636 24.01 40.30 60.06
C GLN A 636 24.34 40.18 58.57
N GLY A 637 23.41 39.63 57.81
CA GLY A 637 23.55 39.41 56.37
C GLY A 637 22.58 40.28 55.57
N PHE A 638 23.08 40.79 54.45
CA PHE A 638 22.32 41.55 53.46
C PHE A 638 22.51 40.87 52.12
N PHE A 639 21.44 40.33 51.56
CA PHE A 639 21.51 39.56 50.32
C PHE A 639 20.51 40.06 49.28
N ARG A 640 20.90 40.02 48.01
CA ARG A 640 20.06 40.35 46.87
C ARG A 640 19.77 39.09 46.08
N ASP A 641 18.53 38.94 45.65
CA ASP A 641 18.13 37.86 44.75
C ASP A 641 18.66 38.13 43.32
N ILE A 642 19.37 37.16 42.75
CA ILE A 642 19.88 37.15 41.37
C ILE A 642 19.26 36.02 40.54
N THR A 643 18.14 35.44 41.00
CA THR A 643 17.47 34.30 40.37
C THR A 643 16.96 34.63 38.97
N GLU A 644 16.36 35.80 38.71
CA GLU A 644 15.95 36.19 37.36
C GLU A 644 17.13 36.29 36.40
N ARG A 645 18.26 36.86 36.85
CA ARG A 645 19.50 36.93 36.06
C ARG A 645 19.96 35.53 35.67
N LYS A 646 19.93 34.59 36.61
CA LYS A 646 20.28 33.18 36.37
C LYS A 646 19.28 32.46 35.46
N LYS A 647 17.97 32.70 35.62
CA LYS A 647 16.93 32.17 34.74
C LYS A 647 17.07 32.68 33.30
N VAL A 648 17.47 33.93 33.09
CA VAL A 648 17.73 34.47 31.74
C VAL A 648 18.99 33.85 31.13
N GLU A 649 20.07 33.67 31.89
CA GLU A 649 21.26 32.94 31.43
C GLU A 649 20.92 31.49 31.05
N ASP A 650 20.14 30.79 31.88
CA ASP A 650 19.70 29.43 31.64
C ASP A 650 18.69 29.34 30.48
N ALA A 651 17.78 30.31 30.33
CA ALA A 651 16.84 30.40 29.22
C ALA A 651 17.55 30.69 27.89
N LEU A 652 18.59 31.53 27.89
CA LEU A 652 19.43 31.76 26.72
C LEU A 652 20.16 30.47 26.32
N LYS A 653 20.70 29.74 27.30
CA LYS A 653 21.35 28.43 27.07
C LYS A 653 20.34 27.38 26.57
N SER A 654 19.13 27.37 27.11
CA SER A 654 18.03 26.49 26.67
C SER A 654 17.57 26.82 25.25
N SER A 655 17.40 28.10 24.93
CA SER A 655 17.05 28.57 23.59
C SER A 655 18.14 28.24 22.56
N GLN A 656 19.42 28.42 22.92
CA GLN A 656 20.55 27.97 22.09
C GLN A 656 20.52 26.46 21.84
N SER A 657 20.19 25.65 22.85
CA SER A 657 20.04 24.21 22.71
C SER A 657 18.86 23.85 21.80
N GLN A 658 17.71 24.50 21.96
CA GLN A 658 16.52 24.29 21.12
C GLN A 658 16.77 24.67 19.66
N LEU A 659 17.46 25.79 19.40
CA LEU A 659 17.84 26.18 18.05
C LEU A 659 18.80 25.16 17.43
N THR A 660 19.77 24.66 18.20
CA THR A 660 20.69 23.60 17.75
C THR A 660 19.94 22.33 17.38
N GLU A 661 18.98 21.92 18.21
CA GLU A 661 18.15 20.73 17.97
C GLU A 661 17.21 20.92 16.77
N ALA A 662 16.56 22.07 16.62
CA ALA A 662 15.73 22.39 15.48
C ALA A 662 16.52 22.39 14.15
N MET A 663 17.74 22.92 14.15
CA MET A 663 18.65 22.85 13.01
C MET A 663 19.05 21.42 12.67
N ASN A 664 19.29 20.57 13.68
CA ASN A 664 19.59 19.15 13.48
C ASN A 664 18.42 18.38 12.86
N ILE A 665 17.19 18.61 13.34
CA ILE A 665 15.97 17.99 12.80
C ILE A 665 15.73 18.43 11.36
N ALA A 666 15.95 19.70 11.04
CA ALA A 666 15.80 20.24 9.69
C ALA A 666 16.96 19.86 8.75
N HIS A 667 17.97 19.13 9.25
CA HIS A 667 19.23 18.82 8.55
C HIS A 667 19.87 20.06 7.93
N LEU A 668 19.78 21.20 8.63
CA LEU A 668 20.35 22.46 8.21
C LEU A 668 21.77 22.58 8.74
N VAL A 669 22.68 22.83 7.83
CA VAL A 669 24.08 23.15 8.12
C VAL A 669 24.29 24.62 7.86
N ASP A 670 24.67 25.38 8.88
CA ASP A 670 25.05 26.78 8.69
C ASP A 670 26.53 26.96 8.36
N TRP A 671 26.82 28.04 7.67
CA TRP A 671 28.17 28.46 7.35
C TRP A 671 28.25 29.97 7.29
N GLU A 672 29.45 30.48 7.54
CA GLU A 672 29.77 31.89 7.45
C GLU A 672 30.91 32.12 6.47
N PHE A 673 30.86 33.19 5.70
CA PHE A 673 31.86 33.54 4.72
C PHE A 673 32.34 34.98 4.97
N ASP A 674 33.61 35.11 5.28
CA ASP A 674 34.26 36.41 5.44
C ASP A 674 34.74 36.92 4.08
N VAL A 675 34.15 38.03 3.63
CA VAL A 675 34.38 38.58 2.28
C VAL A 675 35.78 39.18 2.14
N ALA A 676 36.36 39.69 3.21
CA ALA A 676 37.68 40.33 3.18
C ALA A 676 38.81 39.29 3.05
N THR A 677 38.64 38.13 3.69
CA THR A 677 39.65 37.06 3.71
C THR A 677 39.37 35.94 2.70
N GLY A 678 38.12 35.81 2.21
CA GLY A 678 37.72 34.75 1.28
C GLY A 678 37.64 33.37 1.94
N ILE A 679 37.39 33.32 3.24
CA ILE A 679 37.40 32.09 4.05
C ILE A 679 35.99 31.77 4.53
N PHE A 680 35.57 30.53 4.29
CA PHE A 680 34.40 29.95 4.94
C PHE A 680 34.74 29.46 6.34
N THR A 681 33.80 29.63 7.25
CA THR A 681 33.79 29.03 8.58
C THR A 681 32.62 28.08 8.65
N PHE A 682 32.91 26.84 8.98
CA PHE A 682 31.97 25.73 9.05
C PHE A 682 31.93 25.17 10.46
N ASP A 683 30.85 24.49 10.80
CA ASP A 683 30.75 23.72 12.03
C ASP A 683 30.90 22.21 11.76
N ASP A 684 30.80 21.40 12.81
CA ASP A 684 30.93 19.94 12.67
C ASP A 684 29.77 19.32 11.87
N ARG A 685 28.61 19.97 11.82
CA ARG A 685 27.43 19.50 11.07
C ARG A 685 27.65 19.61 9.57
N PHE A 686 28.38 20.65 9.14
CA PHE A 686 28.86 20.74 7.76
C PHE A 686 29.69 19.51 7.41
N TYR A 687 30.71 19.20 8.17
CA TYR A 687 31.57 18.09 7.82
C TYR A 687 30.81 16.74 7.80
N ALA A 688 29.84 16.55 8.70
CA ALA A 688 28.97 15.37 8.69
C ALA A 688 28.14 15.24 7.39
N LEU A 689 27.50 16.32 6.92
CA LEU A 689 26.76 16.33 5.64
C LEU A 689 27.67 15.99 4.46
N TYR A 690 28.93 16.42 4.51
CA TYR A 690 29.92 16.20 3.45
C TYR A 690 30.73 14.90 3.63
N GLY A 691 30.42 14.10 4.66
CA GLY A 691 31.02 12.78 4.91
C GLY A 691 32.46 12.83 5.42
N THR A 692 32.83 13.89 6.14
CA THR A 692 34.18 14.12 6.68
C THR A 692 34.12 14.69 8.11
N THR A 693 35.25 15.08 8.68
CA THR A 693 35.34 15.78 9.98
C THR A 693 36.26 17.00 9.89
N ALA A 694 36.07 17.98 10.76
CA ALA A 694 36.93 19.16 10.82
C ALA A 694 38.42 18.80 10.98
N GLU A 695 38.71 17.76 11.76
CA GLU A 695 40.07 17.28 12.01
C GLU A 695 40.77 16.78 10.74
N LEU A 696 40.03 16.08 9.88
CA LEU A 696 40.53 15.58 8.59
C LEU A 696 40.76 16.72 7.59
N GLU A 697 39.96 17.78 7.68
CA GLU A 697 39.99 18.93 6.76
C GLU A 697 40.86 20.10 7.25
N GLY A 698 41.56 19.96 8.38
CA GLY A 698 42.49 20.96 8.90
C GLY A 698 41.84 22.08 9.74
N GLY A 699 40.63 21.88 10.23
CA GLY A 699 39.90 22.74 11.15
C GLY A 699 38.61 23.32 10.55
N ASN A 700 37.99 24.26 11.27
CA ASN A 700 36.67 24.80 10.93
C ASN A 700 36.69 25.92 9.89
N ARG A 701 37.85 26.17 9.26
CA ARG A 701 38.04 27.30 8.34
C ARG A 701 38.63 26.80 7.03
N MET A 702 37.98 27.13 5.91
CA MET A 702 38.36 26.65 4.59
C MET A 702 38.30 27.78 3.56
N PRO A 703 39.34 27.97 2.72
CA PRO A 703 39.28 28.92 1.62
C PRO A 703 38.22 28.53 0.58
N ALA A 704 37.52 29.51 0.01
CA ALA A 704 36.46 29.27 -0.98
C ALA A 704 36.92 28.41 -2.19
N GLY A 705 38.17 28.60 -2.64
CA GLY A 705 38.72 27.82 -3.75
C GLY A 705 38.95 26.34 -3.43
N VAL A 706 39.20 26.00 -2.16
CA VAL A 706 39.32 24.60 -1.72
C VAL A 706 37.94 23.96 -1.64
N TYR A 707 36.98 24.65 -1.02
CA TYR A 707 35.59 24.19 -0.97
C TYR A 707 35.01 23.91 -2.37
N ALA A 708 35.13 24.87 -3.29
CA ALA A 708 34.63 24.74 -4.65
C ALA A 708 35.31 23.62 -5.45
N LYS A 709 36.59 23.32 -5.17
CA LYS A 709 37.34 22.28 -5.88
C LYS A 709 37.05 20.88 -5.33
N GLU A 710 36.91 20.75 -4.01
CA GLU A 710 36.87 19.44 -3.35
C GLU A 710 35.46 18.94 -3.05
N PHE A 711 34.49 19.83 -2.86
CA PHE A 711 33.16 19.46 -2.38
C PHE A 711 32.01 19.84 -3.32
N VAL A 712 32.22 20.75 -4.28
CA VAL A 712 31.21 21.09 -5.30
C VAL A 712 31.41 20.21 -6.54
N HIS A 713 30.31 19.72 -7.12
CA HIS A 713 30.38 18.94 -8.35
C HIS A 713 31.00 19.77 -9.49
N PRO A 714 31.93 19.21 -10.31
CA PRO A 714 32.67 19.96 -11.34
C PRO A 714 31.81 20.82 -12.27
N ASP A 715 30.66 20.31 -12.69
CA ASP A 715 29.71 21.02 -13.56
C ASP A 715 29.02 22.22 -12.88
N ASP A 716 28.93 22.20 -11.54
CA ASP A 716 28.15 23.16 -10.76
C ASP A 716 29.03 24.27 -10.15
N VAL A 717 30.37 24.16 -10.26
CA VAL A 717 31.33 25.14 -9.73
C VAL A 717 31.06 26.55 -10.25
N CYS A 718 30.78 26.70 -11.54
CA CYS A 718 30.48 28.00 -12.15
C CYS A 718 29.20 28.61 -11.58
N VAL A 719 28.16 27.78 -11.36
CA VAL A 719 26.87 28.23 -10.82
C VAL A 719 27.03 28.77 -9.40
N VAL A 720 27.78 28.07 -8.55
CA VAL A 720 28.07 28.48 -7.18
C VAL A 720 28.92 29.76 -7.16
N ALA A 721 29.91 29.87 -8.04
CA ALA A 721 30.75 31.06 -8.15
C ALA A 721 29.97 32.31 -8.58
N ASP A 722 29.10 32.18 -9.59
CA ASP A 722 28.25 33.27 -10.07
C ASP A 722 27.30 33.75 -8.98
N GLU A 723 26.68 32.83 -8.24
CA GLU A 723 25.74 33.19 -7.18
C GLU A 723 26.43 33.85 -6.00
N THR A 724 27.62 33.38 -5.64
CA THR A 724 28.46 34.02 -4.61
C THR A 724 28.82 35.46 -5.00
N ASN A 725 29.18 35.68 -6.27
CA ASN A 725 29.48 37.02 -6.77
C ASN A 725 28.27 37.96 -6.74
N LYS A 726 27.08 37.46 -7.11
CA LYS A 726 25.84 38.24 -7.01
C LYS A 726 25.53 38.64 -5.57
N ALA A 727 25.68 37.72 -4.62
CA ALA A 727 25.47 38.01 -3.20
C ALA A 727 26.43 39.09 -2.68
N ILE A 728 27.71 39.02 -3.03
CA ILE A 728 28.70 40.04 -2.63
C ILE A 728 28.37 41.42 -3.21
N GLN A 729 27.95 41.47 -4.48
CA GLN A 729 27.64 42.71 -5.20
C GLN A 729 26.25 43.27 -4.92
N ALA A 730 25.37 42.53 -4.25
CA ALA A 730 24.01 42.96 -3.96
C ALA A 730 24.00 44.25 -3.14
N THR A 731 23.13 45.19 -3.48
CA THR A 731 23.03 46.50 -2.81
C THR A 731 22.03 46.50 -1.64
N ASP A 732 21.07 45.58 -1.65
CA ASP A 732 20.03 45.44 -0.62
C ASP A 732 20.59 44.75 0.65
N PRO A 733 20.50 45.36 1.84
CA PRO A 733 20.87 44.72 3.11
C PRO A 733 20.03 43.48 3.46
N GLY A 734 18.82 43.35 2.90
CA GLY A 734 17.94 42.19 3.07
C GLY A 734 18.08 41.13 1.99
N TYR A 735 19.12 41.18 1.15
CA TYR A 735 19.30 40.25 0.04
C TYR A 735 19.40 38.80 0.54
N VAL A 736 18.50 37.96 0.03
CA VAL A 736 18.52 36.51 0.21
C VAL A 736 18.46 35.86 -1.16
N SER A 737 19.37 34.92 -1.40
CA SER A 737 19.35 34.08 -2.60
C SER A 737 19.23 32.61 -2.23
N GLN A 738 18.71 31.82 -3.17
CA GLN A 738 18.59 30.38 -3.06
C GLN A 738 19.17 29.72 -4.32
N VAL A 739 20.09 28.78 -4.13
CA VAL A 739 20.73 28.02 -5.22
C VAL A 739 20.74 26.53 -4.92
N GLU A 740 20.37 25.71 -5.90
CA GLU A 740 20.49 24.25 -5.83
C GLU A 740 21.75 23.83 -6.58
N HIS A 741 22.58 22.99 -5.98
CA HIS A 741 23.74 22.39 -6.65
C HIS A 741 24.10 21.04 -6.03
N ARG A 742 24.94 20.29 -6.74
CA ARG A 742 25.44 18.99 -6.29
C ARG A 742 26.75 19.15 -5.53
N ILE A 743 26.87 18.36 -4.47
CA ILE A 743 28.10 18.19 -3.71
C ILE A 743 28.62 16.77 -3.86
N ILE A 744 29.94 16.64 -3.72
CA ILE A 744 30.63 15.36 -3.71
C ILE A 744 31.17 15.15 -2.29
N ARG A 745 30.71 14.07 -1.65
CA ARG A 745 31.19 13.67 -0.33
C ARG A 745 32.53 12.94 -0.42
N ARG A 746 33.25 12.81 0.69
CA ARG A 746 34.55 12.08 0.73
C ARG A 746 34.41 10.58 0.40
N ASP A 747 33.25 9.98 0.63
CA ASP A 747 32.94 8.60 0.25
C ASP A 747 32.61 8.44 -1.25
N GLY A 748 32.55 9.54 -2.01
CA GLY A 748 32.21 9.59 -3.43
C GLY A 748 30.72 9.69 -3.73
N GLU A 749 29.85 9.69 -2.72
CA GLU A 749 28.41 9.89 -2.90
C GLU A 749 28.13 11.32 -3.39
N ILE A 750 27.29 11.44 -4.42
CA ILE A 750 26.79 12.73 -4.91
C ILE A 750 25.48 13.03 -4.19
N ARG A 751 25.40 14.22 -3.60
CA ARG A 751 24.17 14.72 -2.96
C ARG A 751 23.72 16.02 -3.58
N HIS A 752 22.41 16.24 -3.59
CA HIS A 752 21.82 17.51 -4.00
C HIS A 752 21.53 18.35 -2.77
N ILE A 753 22.05 19.57 -2.75
CA ILE A 753 21.76 20.52 -1.68
C ILE A 753 21.09 21.77 -2.23
N VAL A 754 20.23 22.36 -1.41
CA VAL A 754 19.77 23.73 -1.58
C VAL A 754 20.49 24.61 -0.58
N VAL A 755 21.04 25.71 -1.06
CA VAL A 755 21.79 26.67 -0.26
C VAL A 755 21.06 28.00 -0.26
N ARG A 756 20.76 28.49 0.93
CA ARG A 756 20.23 29.85 1.11
C ARG A 756 21.33 30.75 1.62
N ILE A 757 21.51 31.90 0.98
CA ILE A 757 22.61 32.84 1.24
C ILE A 757 22.01 34.19 1.64
N GLY A 758 22.38 34.69 2.80
CA GLY A 758 22.15 36.04 3.28
C GLY A 758 23.47 36.82 3.40
N ILE A 759 23.37 38.14 3.47
CA ILE A 759 24.55 39.02 3.58
C ILE A 759 24.44 39.99 4.74
N THR A 760 25.59 40.44 5.24
CA THR A 760 25.70 41.49 6.26
C THR A 760 26.61 42.58 5.71
N LYS A 761 26.14 43.83 5.85
CA LYS A 761 26.81 45.02 5.33
C LYS A 761 27.38 45.88 6.46
N ASP A 762 28.44 46.63 6.16
CA ASP A 762 28.96 47.67 7.03
C ASP A 762 28.18 48.99 6.91
N GLU A 763 28.52 49.98 7.74
CA GLU A 763 27.95 51.33 7.74
C GLU A 763 28.14 52.08 6.41
N ASN A 764 29.07 51.64 5.55
CA ASN A 764 29.33 52.20 4.23
C ASN A 764 28.59 51.44 3.10
N GLY A 765 27.73 50.48 3.45
CA GLY A 765 26.93 49.68 2.51
C GLY A 765 27.70 48.55 1.82
N ARG A 766 28.96 48.30 2.19
CA ARG A 766 29.78 47.22 1.63
C ARG A 766 29.48 45.91 2.34
N THR A 767 29.36 44.84 1.58
CA THR A 767 29.15 43.50 2.13
C THR A 767 30.43 43.03 2.83
N ILE A 768 30.37 42.80 4.13
CA ILE A 768 31.51 42.35 4.95
C ILE A 768 31.47 40.86 5.25
N LYS A 769 30.26 40.27 5.22
CA LYS A 769 30.04 38.87 5.56
C LYS A 769 28.87 38.32 4.75
N ALA A 770 28.97 37.06 4.33
CA ALA A 770 27.82 36.28 3.90
C ALA A 770 27.61 35.13 4.89
N HIS A 771 26.37 34.71 5.08
CA HIS A 771 26.02 33.58 5.91
C HIS A 771 24.97 32.76 5.17
N GLY A 772 24.94 31.46 5.38
CA GLY A 772 24.00 30.62 4.68
C GLY A 772 23.71 29.33 5.38
N ALA A 773 22.71 28.63 4.86
CA ALA A 773 22.34 27.30 5.31
C ALA A 773 22.23 26.35 4.12
N ASN A 774 22.82 25.16 4.26
CA ASN A 774 22.73 24.06 3.31
C ASN A 774 21.69 23.07 3.83
N GLN A 775 20.77 22.67 2.96
CA GLN A 775 19.80 21.62 3.22
C GLN A 775 19.97 20.51 2.18
N ASP A 776 20.04 19.26 2.63
CA ASP A 776 20.04 18.09 1.75
C ASP A 776 18.64 17.87 1.16
N ILE A 777 18.56 17.86 -0.17
CA ILE A 777 17.32 17.62 -0.94
C ILE A 777 17.43 16.38 -1.84
N THR A 778 18.43 15.53 -1.60
CA THR A 778 18.71 14.35 -2.45
C THR A 778 17.51 13.41 -2.54
N GLU A 779 16.88 13.09 -1.40
CA GLU A 779 15.69 12.22 -1.38
C GLU A 779 14.51 12.82 -2.15
N ARG A 780 14.30 14.13 -2.02
CA ARG A 780 13.26 14.83 -2.77
C ARG A 780 13.52 14.75 -4.28
N LYS A 781 14.77 14.96 -4.74
CA LYS A 781 15.13 14.87 -6.16
C LYS A 781 14.94 13.45 -6.71
N LYS A 782 15.34 12.42 -5.94
CA LYS A 782 15.08 11.02 -6.32
C LYS A 782 13.59 10.72 -6.51
N MET A 783 12.72 11.29 -5.67
CA MET A 783 11.27 11.13 -5.81
C MET A 783 10.71 11.87 -7.03
N GLU A 784 11.17 13.09 -7.30
CA GLU A 784 10.78 13.87 -8.49
C GLU A 784 11.20 13.14 -9.78
N ASP A 785 12.42 12.62 -9.84
CA ASP A 785 12.93 11.86 -10.98
C ASP A 785 12.20 10.53 -11.17
N ALA A 786 11.94 9.78 -10.09
CA ALA A 786 11.18 8.54 -10.14
C ALA A 786 9.73 8.77 -10.59
N LEU A 787 9.11 9.88 -10.15
CA LEU A 787 7.77 10.26 -10.61
C LEU A 787 7.78 10.56 -12.11
N ARG A 788 8.78 11.33 -12.58
CA ARG A 788 8.93 11.64 -14.00
C ARG A 788 9.18 10.40 -14.85
N GLU A 789 10.04 9.49 -14.41
CA GLU A 789 10.28 8.21 -15.09
C GLU A 789 9.00 7.36 -15.16
N ASN A 790 8.20 7.33 -14.08
CA ASN A 790 6.91 6.66 -14.08
C ASN A 790 5.90 7.32 -15.03
N GLU A 791 5.84 8.66 -15.08
CA GLU A 791 5.00 9.40 -16.04
C GLU A 791 5.38 9.09 -17.50
N ASP A 792 6.68 9.08 -17.81
CA ASP A 792 7.19 8.76 -19.15
C ASP A 792 6.94 7.28 -19.50
N ARG A 793 7.06 6.36 -18.54
CA ARG A 793 6.73 4.94 -18.71
C ARG A 793 5.24 4.73 -18.99
N LEU A 794 4.35 5.38 -18.23
CA LEU A 794 2.90 5.30 -18.43
C LEU A 794 2.49 5.89 -19.79
N ARG A 795 3.08 7.02 -20.17
CA ARG A 795 2.88 7.64 -21.50
C ARG A 795 3.29 6.68 -22.63
N THR A 796 4.46 6.05 -22.49
CA THR A 796 4.98 5.08 -23.47
C THR A 796 4.05 3.87 -23.61
N PHE A 797 3.53 3.32 -22.49
CA PHE A 797 2.57 2.22 -22.51
C PHE A 797 1.25 2.63 -23.20
N TYR A 798 0.74 3.81 -22.87
CA TYR A 798 -0.47 4.36 -23.46
C TYR A 798 -0.33 4.56 -24.97
N GLU A 799 0.78 5.13 -25.44
CA GLU A 799 1.01 5.46 -26.85
C GLU A 799 1.35 4.23 -27.72
N ASN A 800 2.11 3.25 -27.20
CA ASN A 800 2.64 2.14 -27.99
C ASN A 800 1.86 0.83 -27.92
N THR A 801 0.80 0.73 -27.10
CA THR A 801 0.00 -0.50 -27.05
C THR A 801 -0.81 -0.71 -28.34
N THR A 802 -1.00 -1.97 -28.73
CA THR A 802 -1.72 -2.34 -29.96
C THR A 802 -3.25 -2.36 -29.79
N ILE A 803 -3.72 -2.29 -28.54
CA ILE A 803 -5.15 -2.33 -28.18
C ILE A 803 -5.66 -0.90 -28.01
N GLY A 804 -6.89 -0.63 -28.49
CA GLY A 804 -7.49 0.69 -28.35
C GLY A 804 -7.89 0.98 -26.91
N ILE A 805 -7.18 1.87 -26.21
CA ILE A 805 -7.55 2.34 -24.87
C ILE A 805 -8.40 3.59 -25.02
N TYR A 806 -9.50 3.66 -24.26
CA TYR A 806 -10.39 4.80 -24.28
C TYR A 806 -10.96 5.12 -22.90
N ARG A 807 -11.34 6.39 -22.71
CA ARG A 807 -12.18 6.84 -21.60
C ARG A 807 -13.37 7.58 -22.16
N THR A 808 -14.58 7.27 -21.67
CA THR A 808 -15.81 7.95 -22.06
C THR A 808 -16.61 8.42 -20.85
N THR A 809 -17.35 9.51 -21.00
CA THR A 809 -18.40 9.88 -20.05
C THR A 809 -19.60 8.93 -20.13
N PRO A 810 -20.51 8.94 -19.12
CA PRO A 810 -21.76 8.19 -19.18
C PRO A 810 -22.67 8.51 -20.37
N ASP A 811 -22.62 9.75 -20.88
CA ASP A 811 -23.34 10.19 -22.09
C ASP A 811 -22.59 9.82 -23.40
N GLY A 812 -21.48 9.08 -23.31
CA GLY A 812 -20.81 8.50 -24.48
C GLY A 812 -19.84 9.43 -25.20
N ARG A 813 -19.45 10.56 -24.59
CA ARG A 813 -18.38 11.43 -25.12
C ARG A 813 -17.03 10.81 -24.80
N ILE A 814 -16.13 10.80 -25.77
CA ILE A 814 -14.79 10.26 -25.60
C ILE A 814 -13.91 11.35 -24.98
N LEU A 815 -13.45 11.10 -23.75
CA LEU A 815 -12.53 11.96 -22.99
C LEU A 815 -11.06 11.66 -23.30
N MET A 816 -10.77 10.43 -23.70
CA MET A 816 -9.41 9.97 -23.99
C MET A 816 -9.47 8.82 -25.00
N ALA A 817 -8.52 8.78 -25.93
CA ALA A 817 -8.33 7.65 -26.84
C ALA A 817 -6.86 7.57 -27.27
N ASN A 818 -6.25 6.40 -27.10
CA ASN A 818 -4.85 6.20 -27.48
C ASN A 818 -4.68 6.08 -29.01
N PRO A 819 -3.44 6.13 -29.55
CA PRO A 819 -3.19 6.03 -30.98
C PRO A 819 -3.75 4.75 -31.64
N ALA A 820 -3.71 3.61 -30.94
CA ALA A 820 -4.29 2.37 -31.44
C ALA A 820 -5.81 2.47 -31.61
N HIS A 821 -6.53 3.14 -30.70
CA HIS A 821 -7.97 3.37 -30.83
C HIS A 821 -8.30 4.27 -32.03
N LEU A 822 -7.50 5.31 -32.26
CA LEU A 822 -7.64 6.18 -33.44
C LEU A 822 -7.45 5.39 -34.74
N LYS A 823 -6.39 4.58 -34.81
CA LYS A 823 -6.07 3.73 -35.96
C LYS A 823 -7.13 2.65 -36.19
N LEU A 824 -7.62 2.02 -35.12
CA LEU A 824 -8.68 1.00 -35.16
C LEU A 824 -9.94 1.54 -35.84
N LEU A 825 -10.34 2.77 -35.48
CA LEU A 825 -11.56 3.41 -35.98
C LEU A 825 -11.35 4.25 -37.25
N GLY A 826 -10.11 4.45 -37.70
CA GLY A 826 -9.78 5.21 -38.91
C GLY A 826 -9.83 6.73 -38.75
N TYR A 827 -9.51 7.25 -37.55
CA TYR A 827 -9.43 8.69 -37.28
C TYR A 827 -7.97 9.15 -37.24
N SER A 828 -7.71 10.36 -37.74
CA SER A 828 -6.35 10.92 -37.82
C SER A 828 -5.93 11.66 -36.55
N SER A 829 -6.87 12.02 -35.67
CA SER A 829 -6.59 12.69 -34.40
C SER A 829 -7.71 12.47 -33.37
N PHE A 830 -7.36 12.65 -32.10
CA PHE A 830 -8.33 12.65 -31.00
C PHE A 830 -9.39 13.74 -31.15
N GLU A 831 -9.04 14.92 -31.66
CA GLU A 831 -10.00 16.02 -31.87
C GLU A 831 -11.11 15.67 -32.88
N GLU A 832 -10.82 14.86 -33.89
CA GLU A 832 -11.85 14.37 -34.81
C GLU A 832 -12.73 13.30 -34.14
N LEU A 833 -12.13 12.41 -33.35
CA LEU A 833 -12.85 11.33 -32.67
C LEU A 833 -13.74 11.86 -31.53
N SER A 834 -13.28 12.86 -30.77
CA SER A 834 -13.99 13.44 -29.63
C SER A 834 -15.21 14.29 -30.03
N LYS A 835 -15.23 14.81 -31.26
CA LYS A 835 -16.40 15.50 -31.86
C LYS A 835 -17.55 14.55 -32.20
N ARG A 836 -17.31 13.24 -32.19
CA ARG A 836 -18.34 12.22 -32.42
C ARG A 836 -19.14 11.99 -31.14
N ASN A 837 -20.46 12.14 -31.21
CA ASN A 837 -21.34 11.69 -30.14
C ASN A 837 -21.90 10.31 -30.50
N ARG A 838 -21.43 9.27 -29.78
CA ARG A 838 -21.74 7.86 -30.10
C ARG A 838 -23.20 7.48 -29.86
N GLU A 839 -24.02 8.32 -29.21
CA GLU A 839 -25.47 8.13 -29.13
C GLU A 839 -26.22 8.60 -30.39
N VAL A 840 -25.63 9.49 -31.19
CA VAL A 840 -26.31 10.16 -32.32
C VAL A 840 -25.94 9.51 -33.68
N ASP A 841 -24.69 9.04 -33.84
CA ASP A 841 -24.18 8.54 -35.13
C ASP A 841 -24.45 7.04 -35.40
N GLY A 842 -25.17 6.36 -34.50
CA GLY A 842 -25.58 4.96 -34.62
C GLY A 842 -24.45 3.94 -34.40
N TYR A 843 -24.73 2.93 -33.57
CA TYR A 843 -24.06 1.65 -33.69
C TYR A 843 -24.74 0.83 -34.80
N GLU A 844 -24.11 -0.22 -35.33
CA GLU A 844 -24.84 -1.14 -36.20
C GLU A 844 -26.09 -1.70 -35.49
N PRO A 845 -27.12 -2.18 -36.23
CA PRO A 845 -28.44 -2.56 -35.69
C PRO A 845 -28.45 -3.62 -34.57
N GLY A 846 -27.30 -4.17 -34.17
CA GLY A 846 -27.16 -5.19 -33.13
C GLY A 846 -26.46 -4.76 -31.83
N TYR A 847 -25.90 -3.54 -31.71
CA TYR A 847 -25.26 -3.10 -30.46
C TYR A 847 -26.13 -2.11 -29.69
N SER A 848 -26.65 -2.55 -28.54
CA SER A 848 -27.41 -1.70 -27.62
C SER A 848 -26.45 -1.04 -26.63
N ARG A 849 -26.18 0.26 -26.82
CA ARG A 849 -25.45 1.06 -25.81
C ARG A 849 -26.18 1.08 -24.47
N GLN A 850 -27.50 0.90 -24.48
CA GLN A 850 -28.30 0.78 -23.27
C GLN A 850 -27.97 -0.50 -22.50
N MET A 851 -27.80 -1.63 -23.19
CA MET A 851 -27.33 -2.88 -22.57
C MET A 851 -25.92 -2.72 -21.98
N PHE A 852 -25.02 -2.01 -22.67
CA PHE A 852 -23.69 -1.67 -22.12
C PHE A 852 -23.80 -0.88 -20.81
N LYS A 853 -24.60 0.20 -20.78
CA LYS A 853 -24.80 1.02 -19.57
C LYS A 853 -25.43 0.22 -18.43
N GLU A 854 -26.52 -0.50 -18.70
CA GLU A 854 -27.21 -1.31 -17.70
C GLU A 854 -26.30 -2.40 -17.11
N THR A 855 -25.48 -3.04 -17.94
CA THR A 855 -24.55 -4.08 -17.48
C THR A 855 -23.41 -3.49 -16.68
N ILE A 856 -22.74 -2.44 -17.16
CA ILE A 856 -21.59 -1.85 -16.46
C ILE A 856 -21.98 -1.10 -15.17
N GLU A 857 -23.17 -0.50 -15.12
CA GLU A 857 -23.67 0.16 -13.91
C GLU A 857 -24.13 -0.85 -12.84
N ARG A 858 -24.63 -2.02 -13.27
CA ARG A 858 -25.01 -3.13 -12.37
C ARG A 858 -23.80 -3.91 -11.87
N GLU A 859 -22.87 -4.27 -12.74
CA GLU A 859 -21.76 -5.20 -12.44
C GLU A 859 -20.43 -4.51 -12.16
N GLY A 860 -20.33 -3.19 -12.39
CA GLY A 860 -19.12 -2.39 -12.22
C GLY A 860 -18.05 -2.61 -13.30
N ARG A 861 -18.21 -3.63 -14.15
CA ARG A 861 -17.31 -4.00 -15.24
C ARG A 861 -18.12 -4.59 -16.40
N PHE A 862 -17.55 -4.49 -17.59
CA PHE A 862 -18.10 -5.02 -18.84
C PHE A 862 -16.95 -5.76 -19.52
N ILE A 863 -17.01 -7.08 -19.65
CA ILE A 863 -15.84 -7.88 -20.08
C ILE A 863 -16.22 -8.80 -21.23
N GLY A 864 -15.35 -8.83 -22.24
CA GLY A 864 -15.34 -9.83 -23.30
C GLY A 864 -16.48 -9.71 -24.30
N HIS A 865 -17.16 -8.57 -24.34
CA HIS A 865 -18.31 -8.41 -25.20
C HIS A 865 -17.88 -8.17 -26.64
N GLU A 866 -18.30 -9.04 -27.55
CA GLU A 866 -17.99 -8.95 -28.96
C GLU A 866 -19.10 -8.19 -29.69
N ALA A 867 -18.74 -7.16 -30.45
CA ALA A 867 -19.70 -6.30 -31.12
C ALA A 867 -19.18 -5.84 -32.50
N GLN A 868 -20.10 -5.56 -33.42
CA GLN A 868 -19.78 -4.99 -34.72
C GLN A 868 -19.77 -3.47 -34.64
N TRP A 869 -18.64 -2.86 -34.98
CA TRP A 869 -18.40 -1.42 -34.94
C TRP A 869 -18.06 -0.90 -36.33
N LYS A 870 -18.44 0.35 -36.60
CA LYS A 870 -18.24 1.00 -37.90
C LYS A 870 -17.10 2.01 -37.84
N LYS A 871 -16.10 1.85 -38.71
CA LYS A 871 -15.00 2.80 -38.90
C LYS A 871 -15.49 4.09 -39.57
N ARG A 872 -14.64 5.13 -39.59
CA ARG A 872 -14.92 6.41 -40.26
C ARG A 872 -15.28 6.26 -41.74
N ASP A 873 -14.64 5.34 -42.46
CA ASP A 873 -14.87 5.06 -43.88
C ASP A 873 -16.13 4.23 -44.16
N GLY A 874 -16.82 3.79 -43.10
CA GLY A 874 -18.03 2.99 -43.16
C GLY A 874 -17.82 1.48 -43.18
N THR A 875 -16.57 1.00 -43.13
CA THR A 875 -16.27 -0.43 -42.99
C THR A 875 -16.67 -0.96 -41.61
N VAL A 876 -17.11 -2.21 -41.56
CA VAL A 876 -17.53 -2.89 -40.33
C VAL A 876 -16.39 -3.77 -39.83
N ILE A 877 -16.09 -3.65 -38.54
CA ILE A 877 -15.13 -4.47 -37.82
C ILE A 877 -15.80 -5.15 -36.63
N TRP A 878 -15.32 -6.33 -36.29
CA TRP A 878 -15.64 -6.95 -35.02
C TRP A 878 -14.66 -6.47 -33.97
N VAL A 879 -15.18 -5.96 -32.86
CA VAL A 879 -14.37 -5.57 -31.71
C VAL A 879 -14.76 -6.37 -30.48
N ARG A 880 -13.76 -6.72 -29.67
CA ARG A 880 -13.96 -7.18 -28.30
C ARG A 880 -13.75 -5.99 -27.37
N GLU A 881 -14.78 -5.68 -26.60
CA GLU A 881 -14.80 -4.54 -25.67
C GLU A 881 -14.70 -5.03 -24.22
N ASN A 882 -13.77 -4.43 -23.47
CA ASN A 882 -13.74 -4.50 -22.02
C ASN A 882 -13.82 -3.08 -21.45
N ALA A 883 -14.59 -2.83 -20.40
CA ALA A 883 -14.69 -1.53 -19.74
C ALA A 883 -14.94 -1.68 -18.24
N VAL A 884 -14.49 -0.68 -17.46
CA VAL A 884 -14.69 -0.58 -16.02
C VAL A 884 -15.32 0.77 -15.68
N LEU A 885 -16.19 0.76 -14.67
CA LEU A 885 -16.87 1.91 -14.10
C LEU A 885 -16.01 2.61 -13.06
N PHE A 886 -15.92 3.94 -13.13
CA PHE A 886 -15.34 4.77 -12.07
C PHE A 886 -16.40 5.74 -11.50
N ARG A 887 -16.49 5.80 -10.17
CA ARG A 887 -17.41 6.69 -9.44
C ARG A 887 -16.63 7.82 -8.77
N ASN A 888 -17.22 9.00 -8.72
CA ASN A 888 -16.69 10.14 -7.97
C ASN A 888 -16.95 9.98 -6.45
N LYS A 889 -16.44 10.92 -5.64
CA LYS A 889 -16.60 10.93 -4.18
C LYS A 889 -18.06 10.96 -3.70
N ASP A 890 -18.98 11.40 -4.55
CA ASP A 890 -20.43 11.46 -4.26
C ASP A 890 -21.18 10.20 -4.70
N GLY A 891 -20.48 9.15 -5.15
CA GLY A 891 -21.07 7.89 -5.60
C GLY A 891 -21.69 7.91 -7.00
N LYS A 892 -21.63 9.05 -7.71
CA LYS A 892 -22.08 9.18 -9.09
C LYS A 892 -21.02 8.65 -10.05
N VAL A 893 -21.46 8.09 -11.17
CA VAL A 893 -20.56 7.64 -12.24
C VAL A 893 -19.84 8.84 -12.84
N ASP A 894 -18.51 8.81 -12.83
CA ASP A 894 -17.66 9.87 -13.36
C ASP A 894 -17.29 9.56 -14.83
N PHE A 895 -16.75 8.37 -15.08
CA PHE A 895 -16.41 7.89 -16.42
C PHE A 895 -16.34 6.37 -16.52
N TYR A 896 -16.32 5.87 -17.76
CA TYR A 896 -16.00 4.50 -18.14
C TYR A 896 -14.63 4.47 -18.80
N GLU A 897 -13.79 3.52 -18.42
CA GLU A 897 -12.48 3.30 -19.05
C GLU A 897 -12.42 1.89 -19.62
N GLY A 898 -11.98 1.75 -20.86
CA GLY A 898 -12.06 0.48 -21.55
C GLY A 898 -11.01 0.27 -22.63
N THR A 899 -10.93 -0.98 -23.07
CA THR A 899 -10.04 -1.48 -24.10
C THR A 899 -10.85 -2.07 -25.25
N LEU A 900 -10.35 -1.89 -26.47
CA LEU A 900 -10.95 -2.37 -27.71
C LEU A 900 -9.93 -3.12 -28.54
N GLU A 901 -10.26 -4.35 -28.88
CA GLU A 901 -9.42 -5.21 -29.69
C GLU A 901 -10.15 -5.58 -30.98
N ASP A 902 -9.47 -5.49 -32.13
CA ASP A 902 -10.01 -5.97 -33.41
C ASP A 902 -9.94 -7.50 -33.45
N ILE A 903 -11.11 -8.13 -33.53
CA ILE A 903 -11.23 -9.60 -33.64
C ILE A 903 -11.81 -10.02 -35.00
N THR A 904 -11.77 -9.13 -36.00
CA THR A 904 -12.38 -9.36 -37.32
C THR A 904 -11.79 -10.57 -38.03
N GLU A 905 -10.47 -10.74 -38.02
CA GLU A 905 -9.82 -11.91 -38.64
C GLU A 905 -10.19 -13.21 -37.94
N ARG A 906 -10.21 -13.19 -36.60
CA ARG A 906 -10.65 -14.33 -35.79
C ARG A 906 -12.09 -14.74 -36.14
N LYS A 907 -13.01 -13.78 -36.28
CA LYS A 907 -14.41 -14.06 -36.66
C LYS A 907 -14.53 -14.66 -38.06
N LYS A 908 -13.76 -14.15 -39.03
CA LYS A 908 -13.71 -14.75 -40.38
C LYS A 908 -13.22 -16.19 -40.35
N MET A 909 -12.23 -16.51 -39.50
CA MET A 909 -11.76 -17.89 -39.33
C MET A 909 -12.80 -18.77 -38.64
N GLU A 910 -13.47 -18.30 -37.58
CA GLU A 910 -14.54 -19.03 -36.89
C GLU A 910 -15.70 -19.38 -37.85
N ASP A 911 -16.11 -18.45 -38.71
CA ASP A 911 -17.16 -18.68 -39.70
C ASP A 911 -16.71 -19.63 -40.80
N ALA A 912 -15.47 -19.53 -41.29
CA ALA A 912 -14.90 -20.48 -42.25
C ALA A 912 -14.84 -21.89 -41.67
N ILE A 913 -14.49 -22.03 -40.39
CA ILE A 913 -14.47 -23.31 -39.68
C ILE A 913 -15.89 -23.89 -39.57
N LYS A 914 -16.91 -23.08 -39.23
CA LYS A 914 -18.30 -23.53 -39.15
C LYS A 914 -18.83 -24.02 -40.50
N VAL A 915 -18.53 -23.31 -41.58
CA VAL A 915 -18.90 -23.73 -42.95
C VAL A 915 -18.25 -25.08 -43.28
N ASN A 916 -16.94 -25.21 -43.04
CA ASN A 916 -16.22 -26.47 -43.26
C ASN A 916 -16.75 -27.63 -42.41
N LEU A 917 -17.14 -27.38 -41.15
CA LEU A 917 -17.74 -28.38 -40.26
C LEU A 917 -19.09 -28.87 -40.79
N HIS A 918 -19.94 -27.94 -41.24
CA HIS A 918 -21.25 -28.26 -41.79
C HIS A 918 -21.16 -29.03 -43.12
N ASP A 919 -20.16 -28.70 -43.96
CA ASP A 919 -19.87 -29.45 -45.18
C ASP A 919 -19.32 -30.86 -44.88
N LEU A 920 -18.49 -30.99 -43.85
CA LEU A 920 -17.98 -32.28 -43.37
C LEU A 920 -19.11 -33.19 -42.85
N GLU A 921 -20.07 -32.63 -42.10
CA GLU A 921 -21.25 -33.36 -41.60
C GLU A 921 -22.15 -33.85 -42.75
N ARG A 922 -22.37 -33.01 -43.77
CA ARG A 922 -23.07 -33.42 -45.01
C ARG A 922 -22.36 -34.56 -45.72
N TYR A 923 -21.03 -34.48 -45.85
CA TYR A 923 -20.23 -35.51 -46.49
C TYR A 923 -20.29 -36.84 -45.73
N LYS A 924 -20.20 -36.78 -44.39
CA LYS A 924 -20.30 -37.95 -43.51
C LYS A 924 -21.67 -38.63 -43.63
N LYS A 925 -22.76 -37.85 -43.66
CA LYS A 925 -24.13 -38.37 -43.83
C LYS A 925 -24.32 -39.04 -45.19
N ALA A 926 -23.84 -38.43 -46.28
CA ALA A 926 -23.90 -39.01 -47.62
C ALA A 926 -23.08 -40.31 -47.74
N THR A 927 -21.96 -40.41 -47.02
CA THR A 927 -21.10 -41.60 -47.00
C THR A 927 -21.78 -42.75 -46.27
N ILE A 928 -22.39 -42.49 -45.11
CA ILE A 928 -23.15 -43.47 -44.32
C ILE A 928 -24.33 -44.03 -45.13
N ASP A 929 -25.10 -43.16 -45.81
CA ASP A 929 -26.22 -43.59 -46.66
C ASP A 929 -25.76 -44.49 -47.84
N ARG A 930 -24.54 -44.25 -48.35
CA ARG A 930 -23.95 -45.04 -49.45
C ARG A 930 -23.49 -46.41 -48.97
N GLU A 931 -22.92 -46.49 -47.77
CA GLU A 931 -22.53 -47.76 -47.14
C GLU A 931 -23.74 -48.61 -46.75
N LEU A 932 -24.80 -48.00 -46.21
CA LEU A 932 -26.06 -48.68 -45.91
C LEU A 932 -26.69 -49.29 -47.18
N LYS A 933 -26.74 -48.54 -48.28
CA LYS A 933 -27.20 -49.08 -49.59
C LYS A 933 -26.34 -50.22 -50.11
N MET A 934 -25.02 -50.17 -49.89
CA MET A 934 -24.09 -51.23 -50.27
C MET A 934 -24.29 -52.49 -49.43
N ILE A 935 -24.60 -52.34 -48.14
CA ILE A 935 -24.94 -53.46 -47.24
C ILE A 935 -26.26 -54.11 -47.69
N GLU A 936 -27.31 -53.32 -47.94
CA GLU A 936 -28.58 -53.82 -48.48
C GLU A 936 -28.39 -54.55 -49.83
N LEU A 937 -27.56 -54.01 -50.73
CA LEU A 937 -27.27 -54.65 -52.00
C LEU A 937 -26.54 -55.99 -51.82
N LYS A 938 -25.55 -56.04 -50.92
CA LYS A 938 -24.82 -57.27 -50.60
C LYS A 938 -25.72 -58.32 -49.96
N GLU A 939 -26.61 -57.93 -49.06
CA GLU A 939 -27.61 -58.85 -48.48
C GLU A 939 -28.57 -59.36 -49.54
N ARG A 940 -29.01 -58.50 -50.47
CA ARG A 940 -29.89 -58.89 -51.57
C ARG A 940 -29.22 -59.80 -52.59
N ILE A 941 -27.93 -59.57 -52.89
CA ILE A 941 -27.10 -60.48 -53.70
C ILE A 941 -26.96 -61.83 -53.00
N LYS A 942 -26.66 -61.84 -51.70
CA LYS A 942 -26.53 -63.06 -50.91
C LYS A 942 -27.84 -63.86 -50.82
N LEU A 943 -28.98 -63.18 -50.77
CA LEU A 943 -30.32 -63.79 -50.83
C LEU A 943 -30.68 -64.33 -52.21
N LEU A 944 -30.17 -63.72 -53.29
CA LEU A 944 -30.32 -64.22 -54.65
C LEU A 944 -29.41 -65.43 -54.91
N GLU A 945 -28.18 -65.43 -54.40
CA GLU A 945 -27.25 -66.57 -54.46
C GLU A 945 -27.75 -67.79 -53.66
N GLN A 946 -28.52 -67.58 -52.59
CA GLN A 946 -29.13 -68.67 -51.81
C GLN A 946 -30.40 -69.26 -52.41
N ASN A 947 -31.06 -68.57 -53.36
CA ASN A 947 -32.40 -68.95 -53.86
C ASN A 947 -32.45 -69.47 -55.30
N GLY A 948 -31.34 -69.67 -56.00
CA GLY A 948 -31.39 -70.39 -57.28
C GLY A 948 -30.09 -70.41 -58.08
N GLY A 949 -29.65 -71.62 -58.41
CA GLY A 949 -28.84 -71.84 -59.61
C GLY A 949 -29.71 -71.87 -60.87
N VAL A 950 -29.07 -71.52 -61.99
CA VAL A 950 -29.55 -71.53 -63.41
C VAL A 950 -30.48 -70.35 -63.73
N SER A 951 -30.24 -69.46 -64.70
CA SER A 951 -29.27 -69.34 -65.81
C SER A 951 -28.71 -67.93 -65.92
#